data_AF-B1GZM3-F1
#
_entry.id   AF-B1GZM3-F1
#
_cell.length_a   1.000
_cell.length_b   1.000
_cell.length_c   1.000
_cell.angle_alpha   90.00
_cell.angle_beta   90.00
_cell.angle_gamma   90.00
#
_symmetry.space_group_name_H-M   'P 1'
#
loop_
_entity.id
_entity.type
_entity.pdbx_description
1 polymer ?
#
loop_
_entity_poly.entity_id
_entity_poly.type
_entity_poly.pdbx_seq_one_letter_code
_entity_poly.pdbx_strand_id
1 'polypeptide(L)'
;MKKRILGLDIGIASVGWALVEFDDEFQDNKKKGTIIKSGVRIFTRAETPKERESLAKPRREARSQRRRIRRRVERLNSIRELFVKNGVVEEWSVSKKNPNNIYITLNQIKTPWQLRMESLDRKLTNEQFAVVLTHLAKHRGYKSLRKDDKAGKVLEAISQNKKRLNDSDYRTLGEMFCKNESYKEHKRNKGGEYINSVARELIEEEVEKIFVKQREKGNNFADVNTEREYLKIAFSQKPAGSISKMVGFCTFENGEKRAPRDSYSAELFKVLCTINNTTFTDMKTGEIRSFSKEEIGKTLETVKNVKDVKYAKIRKDLGLEDSVKFSGVDYRENAKSKGEGEIFVSMKTYHEIKSKIEKLSKEKWDNLKGNTELLDSIVNIIANLKDDESIKKEFQKLKIDEDIIDVLLNFEFKKFINLSFKALRKIIPFQFQGQKYITASTSAGYSLKQEGIKNKLVPPAKENINVAVVARAFAQTRKVINAVIRKYGQFDQINIELATELKNSKFDRSKIEEGQKKFQSQKDKIFKEVQELRGGMTPSSSLLLKYRLWREQDERCVYSGRKISFEDLLDTGFLDIDHIIPYSKSMDDSFNNKVLCLAEENRNKKNDIPFNYYQRIDRDWNLLISIITSMKNMKIAKKSRLLKQELSDIEGFIERNINDTRYATRYIKDFLENNLEFKENEFIKVKVQARSGGLTSVLSYNWGMSKDREESYFHHAKDAIIVACSTQGMVQYISKISQQYENDKDKMKKIKDKTENCIPKPWDSFRADVEESIEGIFVSFAPRHKVTGSAHKETIYSKKHLEKERYVTVKKSLDKIKLSDLENIPCNENCGIIRVLKERLEKFKNDSLKAFADPVHMPTKCPNKKGPVIRSVKIKESNKTGIEVRKGLAERGEMVRVDVFIKDKKYYLVPIYVSDFKNKDLPNKAIAALKLENEWIMIDKTYSFKFSLFKDDLIKIKKKKEEIFGYFGGVHRSTGTIKIKSRHKPKEIDEGIGSRCLLDFRKFQVDVLGNYTEVKHEKRMPAYITRKDKKH
;
A
#
# COMPACT_ATOMS: atom_id res chain seq x y z
N MET A 1 -44.58 16.63 3.72
CA MET A 1 -43.76 17.85 4.01
C MET A 1 -42.63 18.01 2.98
N LYS A 2 -42.54 19.18 2.33
CA LYS A 2 -41.51 19.49 1.33
C LYS A 2 -40.12 19.65 1.98
N LYS A 3 -39.12 18.86 1.54
CA LYS A 3 -37.74 18.90 2.04
C LYS A 3 -36.76 19.23 0.93
N ARG A 4 -35.75 20.05 1.22
CA ARG A 4 -34.63 20.31 0.32
C ARG A 4 -33.44 19.44 0.70
N ILE A 5 -33.12 18.49 -0.17
CA ILE A 5 -32.16 17.41 0.11
C ILE A 5 -31.02 17.46 -0.91
N LEU A 6 -29.79 17.41 -0.40
CA LEU A 6 -28.59 17.19 -1.22
C LEU A 6 -28.23 15.70 -1.21
N GLY A 7 -28.40 15.03 -2.35
CA GLY A 7 -27.91 13.67 -2.59
C GLY A 7 -26.48 13.68 -3.08
N LEU A 8 -25.67 12.74 -2.57
CA LEU A 8 -24.26 12.57 -2.92
C LEU A 8 -23.94 11.11 -3.23
N ASP A 9 -23.50 10.84 -4.46
CA ASP A 9 -22.79 9.61 -4.84
C ASP A 9 -21.29 9.89 -4.80
N ILE A 10 -20.60 9.32 -3.80
CA ILE A 10 -19.19 9.59 -3.55
C ILE A 10 -18.34 8.39 -3.97
N GLY A 11 -17.64 8.55 -5.08
CA GLY A 11 -16.65 7.60 -5.57
C GLY A 11 -15.21 7.98 -5.21
N ILE A 12 -14.28 7.09 -5.53
CA ILE A 12 -12.83 7.33 -5.39
C ILE A 12 -12.24 8.31 -6.43
N ALA A 13 -13.02 8.62 -7.47
CA ALA A 13 -12.62 9.44 -8.62
C ALA A 13 -13.75 10.38 -9.11
N SER A 14 -14.89 10.36 -8.46
CA SER A 14 -16.09 11.09 -8.86
C SER A 14 -16.90 11.51 -7.64
N VAL A 15 -17.60 12.63 -7.75
CA VAL A 15 -18.70 13.00 -6.86
C VAL A 15 -19.89 13.34 -7.75
N GLY A 16 -20.89 12.47 -7.77
CA GLY A 16 -22.22 12.81 -8.25
C GLY A 16 -22.95 13.61 -7.18
N TRP A 17 -23.65 14.67 -7.56
CA TRP A 17 -24.43 15.46 -6.64
C TRP A 17 -25.76 15.89 -7.26
N ALA A 18 -26.80 15.97 -6.43
CA ALA A 18 -28.12 16.43 -6.83
C ALA A 18 -28.81 17.17 -5.69
N LEU A 19 -29.30 18.37 -5.97
CA LEU A 19 -30.15 19.13 -5.07
C LEU A 19 -31.60 18.98 -5.52
N VAL A 20 -32.41 18.34 -4.68
CA VAL A 20 -33.81 18.02 -4.97
C VAL A 20 -34.68 18.63 -3.90
N GLU A 21 -35.88 19.05 -4.29
CA GLU A 21 -36.92 19.48 -3.36
C GLU A 21 -38.18 18.66 -3.62
N PHE A 22 -38.65 17.87 -2.65
CA PHE A 22 -39.82 17.01 -2.83
C PHE A 22 -40.52 16.68 -1.52
N ASP A 23 -41.75 16.15 -1.61
CA ASP A 23 -42.47 15.63 -0.45
C ASP A 23 -41.97 14.24 -0.02
N ASP A 24 -41.42 14.15 1.19
CA ASP A 24 -40.78 12.94 1.74
C ASP A 24 -41.79 11.93 2.35
N GLU A 25 -43.10 12.14 2.18
CA GLU A 25 -44.12 11.22 2.68
C GLU A 25 -44.24 9.97 1.81
N PHE A 26 -44.01 8.79 2.41
CA PHE A 26 -43.95 7.53 1.66
C PHE A 26 -45.33 7.07 1.17
N GLN A 27 -46.41 7.35 1.91
CA GLN A 27 -47.76 6.80 1.69
C GLN A 27 -48.77 7.74 1.01
N ASP A 28 -48.40 8.97 0.64
CA ASP A 28 -49.30 9.90 -0.05
C ASP A 28 -49.24 9.71 -1.57
N ASN A 29 -50.39 9.75 -2.24
CA ASN A 29 -50.55 9.56 -3.69
C ASN A 29 -50.41 10.85 -4.51
N LYS A 30 -50.25 12.03 -3.88
CA LYS A 30 -50.11 13.32 -4.59
C LYS A 30 -48.76 14.00 -4.34
N LYS A 31 -47.66 13.31 -4.66
CA LYS A 31 -46.31 13.83 -4.43
C LYS A 31 -45.89 14.82 -5.52
N LYS A 32 -45.39 15.98 -5.10
CA LYS A 32 -44.75 16.97 -5.97
C LYS A 32 -43.27 17.05 -5.63
N GLY A 33 -42.43 17.15 -6.65
CA GLY A 33 -40.99 17.34 -6.49
C GLY A 33 -40.36 18.01 -7.69
N THR A 34 -39.15 18.51 -7.50
CA THR A 34 -38.37 19.16 -8.54
C THR A 34 -36.88 18.94 -8.31
N ILE A 35 -36.16 18.64 -9.39
CA ILE A 35 -34.70 18.59 -9.39
C ILE A 35 -34.19 20.02 -9.63
N ILE A 36 -33.66 20.68 -8.59
CA ILE A 36 -33.17 22.06 -8.71
C ILE A 36 -31.92 22.09 -9.59
N LYS A 37 -30.95 21.21 -9.31
CA LYS A 37 -29.76 21.02 -10.13
C LYS A 37 -29.07 19.70 -9.79
N SER A 38 -28.44 19.09 -10.79
CA SER A 38 -27.55 17.95 -10.62
C SER A 38 -26.22 18.20 -11.35
N GLY A 39 -25.20 17.42 -11.01
CA GLY A 39 -23.91 17.51 -11.67
C GLY A 39 -22.92 16.42 -11.26
N VAL A 40 -21.79 16.39 -11.97
CA VAL A 40 -20.73 15.40 -11.75
C VAL A 40 -19.39 16.10 -11.67
N ARG A 41 -18.63 15.80 -10.60
CA ARG A 41 -17.26 16.26 -10.41
C ARG A 41 -16.30 15.09 -10.51
N ILE A 42 -15.51 15.03 -11.58
CA ILE A 42 -14.48 14.02 -11.81
C ILE A 42 -13.13 14.52 -11.30
N PHE A 43 -12.38 13.62 -10.66
CA PHE A 43 -11.04 13.90 -10.18
C PHE A 43 -10.14 12.67 -10.27
N THR A 44 -8.85 12.94 -10.24
CA THR A 44 -7.83 11.90 -10.42
C THR A 44 -7.79 10.99 -9.20
N ARG A 45 -7.72 9.67 -9.39
CA ARG A 45 -7.48 8.73 -8.27
C ARG A 45 -6.12 9.03 -7.63
N ALA A 46 -6.03 8.88 -6.31
CA ALA A 46 -4.79 9.14 -5.56
C ALA A 46 -3.82 7.94 -5.56
N GLU A 47 -3.75 7.23 -6.69
CA GLU A 47 -3.05 5.95 -6.85
C GLU A 47 -2.25 5.90 -8.17
N THR A 48 -1.27 4.99 -8.25
CA THR A 48 -0.52 4.72 -9.47
C THR A 48 -1.42 4.03 -10.50
N PRO A 49 -1.41 4.43 -11.79
CA PRO A 49 -2.29 3.83 -12.79
C PRO A 49 -2.12 2.32 -13.01
N LYS A 50 -0.87 1.81 -12.86
CA LYS A 50 -0.49 0.43 -13.16
C LYS A 50 -0.67 -0.52 -11.99
N GLU A 51 -0.26 -0.11 -10.79
CA GLU A 51 -0.23 -0.98 -9.60
C GLU A 51 -1.31 -0.59 -8.58
N ARG A 52 -2.07 0.49 -8.84
CA ARG A 52 -3.09 1.09 -7.97
C ARG A 52 -2.61 1.25 -6.52
N GLU A 53 -1.31 1.52 -6.36
CA GLU A 53 -0.70 1.78 -5.06
C GLU A 53 -0.75 3.27 -4.73
N SER A 54 -0.65 3.62 -3.44
CA SER A 54 -0.57 5.04 -3.04
C SER A 54 0.54 5.77 -3.80
N LEU A 55 0.22 6.93 -4.39
CA LEU A 55 1.21 7.82 -5.02
C LEU A 55 2.35 8.25 -4.07
N ALA A 56 2.16 8.08 -2.75
CA ALA A 56 3.18 8.37 -1.76
C ALA A 56 4.27 7.28 -1.63
N LYS A 57 4.00 6.02 -2.05
CA LYS A 57 4.94 4.90 -1.92
C LYS A 57 6.19 5.07 -2.80
N PRO A 58 6.08 5.32 -4.13
CA PRO A 58 7.26 5.58 -4.96
C PRO A 58 8.10 6.76 -4.45
N ARG A 59 7.43 7.84 -3.98
CA ARG A 59 8.11 9.00 -3.38
C ARG A 59 8.89 8.62 -2.11
N ARG A 60 8.32 7.76 -1.26
CA ARG A 60 8.93 7.28 -0.01
C ARG A 60 10.15 6.40 -0.30
N GLU A 61 10.04 5.49 -1.26
CA GLU A 61 11.12 4.60 -1.69
C GLU A 61 12.29 5.39 -2.29
N ALA A 62 12.01 6.30 -3.22
CA ALA A 62 13.02 7.18 -3.80
C ALA A 62 13.71 8.04 -2.73
N ARG A 63 12.96 8.56 -1.74
CA ARG A 63 13.54 9.30 -0.60
C ARG A 63 14.45 8.41 0.24
N SER A 64 14.04 7.17 0.53
CA SER A 64 14.82 6.19 1.28
C SER A 64 16.12 5.85 0.56
N GLN A 65 16.06 5.57 -0.75
CA GLN A 65 17.23 5.30 -1.58
C GLN A 65 18.20 6.50 -1.61
N ARG A 66 17.69 7.73 -1.80
CA ARG A 66 18.53 8.96 -1.75
C ARG A 66 19.27 9.08 -0.42
N ARG A 67 18.57 8.87 0.71
CA ARG A 67 19.20 8.90 2.04
C ARG A 67 20.26 7.81 2.20
N ARG A 68 19.99 6.58 1.71
CA ARG A 68 20.93 5.45 1.76
C ARG A 68 22.21 5.75 0.95
N ILE A 69 22.06 6.26 -0.27
CA ILE A 69 23.19 6.63 -1.13
C ILE A 69 23.99 7.76 -0.47
N ARG A 70 23.32 8.84 -0.04
CA ARG A 70 23.98 9.99 0.58
C ARG A 70 24.80 9.59 1.80
N ARG A 71 24.20 8.84 2.74
CA ARG A 71 24.90 8.36 3.94
C ARG A 71 26.05 7.41 3.65
N ARG A 72 25.94 6.58 2.61
CA ARG A 72 27.07 5.75 2.15
C ARG A 72 28.20 6.63 1.63
N VAL A 73 27.90 7.66 0.85
CA VAL A 73 28.92 8.58 0.32
C VAL A 73 29.57 9.38 1.45
N GLU A 74 28.78 9.96 2.34
CA GLU A 74 29.25 10.69 3.54
C GLU A 74 30.23 9.80 4.33
N ARG A 75 29.83 8.58 4.68
CA ARG A 75 30.68 7.63 5.39
C ARG A 75 31.99 7.32 4.66
N LEU A 76 31.93 7.02 3.36
CA LEU A 76 33.13 6.71 2.58
C LEU A 76 34.04 7.92 2.39
N ASN A 77 33.53 9.13 2.50
CA ASN A 77 34.36 10.34 2.52
C ASN A 77 35.01 10.51 3.89
N SER A 78 34.29 10.34 5.00
CA SER A 78 34.89 10.38 6.35
C SER A 78 35.97 9.33 6.55
N ILE A 79 35.82 8.13 5.96
CA ILE A 79 36.88 7.11 5.96
C ILE A 79 38.11 7.56 5.15
N ARG A 80 37.94 8.28 4.04
CA ARG A 80 39.07 8.84 3.28
C ARG A 80 39.76 9.96 4.03
N GLU A 81 38.99 10.86 4.64
CA GLU A 81 39.50 11.93 5.49
C GLU A 81 40.31 11.35 6.65
N LEU A 82 39.84 10.25 7.27
CA LEU A 82 40.61 9.51 8.27
C LEU A 82 41.97 9.03 7.74
N PHE A 83 42.02 8.48 6.52
CA PHE A 83 43.28 8.01 5.94
C PHE A 83 44.25 9.16 5.63
N VAL A 84 43.75 10.27 5.08
CA VAL A 84 44.57 11.44 4.76
C VAL A 84 45.09 12.11 6.03
N LYS A 85 44.23 12.28 7.04
CA LYS A 85 44.59 12.89 8.33
C LYS A 85 45.72 12.13 9.04
N ASN A 86 45.72 10.80 8.94
CA ASN A 86 46.75 9.94 9.55
C ASN A 86 47.96 9.70 8.62
N GLY A 87 48.08 10.41 7.50
CA GLY A 87 49.24 10.29 6.59
C GLY A 87 49.36 8.95 5.87
N VAL A 88 48.27 8.18 5.77
CA VAL A 88 48.27 6.81 5.21
C VAL A 88 48.34 6.84 3.69
N VAL A 89 47.65 7.81 3.10
CA VAL A 89 47.53 8.01 1.65
C VAL A 89 47.41 9.51 1.39
N GLU A 90 47.96 9.95 0.27
CA GLU A 90 47.74 11.32 -0.21
C GLU A 90 46.29 11.52 -0.67
N GLU A 91 45.78 12.73 -0.52
CA GLU A 91 44.42 13.07 -0.93
C GLU A 91 44.18 12.78 -2.43
N TRP A 92 45.18 13.05 -3.27
CA TRP A 92 45.11 12.77 -4.70
C TRP A 92 44.98 11.27 -5.01
N SER A 93 45.65 10.41 -4.24
CA SER A 93 45.66 8.95 -4.40
C SER A 93 44.31 8.30 -4.14
N VAL A 94 43.43 8.94 -3.36
CA VAL A 94 42.05 8.47 -3.07
C VAL A 94 40.96 9.29 -3.76
N SER A 95 41.34 10.34 -4.49
CA SER A 95 40.42 11.25 -5.16
C SER A 95 39.68 10.56 -6.30
N LYS A 96 38.37 10.82 -6.40
CA LYS A 96 37.56 10.37 -7.55
C LYS A 96 37.92 11.08 -8.86
N LYS A 97 38.66 12.20 -8.78
CA LYS A 97 39.15 12.93 -9.96
C LYS A 97 40.39 12.27 -10.57
N ASN A 98 41.14 11.51 -9.76
CA ASN A 98 42.30 10.76 -10.22
C ASN A 98 41.83 9.48 -10.94
N PRO A 99 42.11 9.32 -12.26
CA PRO A 99 41.72 8.13 -13.02
C PRO A 99 42.48 6.87 -12.59
N ASN A 100 43.64 7.02 -11.94
CA ASN A 100 44.51 5.95 -11.46
C ASN A 100 44.59 5.94 -9.93
N ASN A 101 43.50 6.31 -9.25
CA ASN A 101 43.45 6.21 -7.78
C ASN A 101 43.65 4.76 -7.30
N ILE A 102 44.07 4.61 -6.03
CA ILE A 102 44.43 3.31 -5.43
C ILE A 102 43.32 2.27 -5.51
N TYR A 103 42.04 2.69 -5.56
CA TYR A 103 40.91 1.75 -5.65
C TYR A 103 40.77 1.13 -7.03
N ILE A 104 41.31 1.77 -8.07
CA ILE A 104 41.31 1.28 -9.45
C ILE A 104 42.57 0.46 -9.70
N THR A 105 43.75 1.03 -9.44
CA THR A 105 45.04 0.42 -9.74
C THR A 105 45.25 -0.87 -8.94
N LEU A 106 45.04 -0.84 -7.62
CA LEU A 106 45.23 -2.05 -6.80
C LEU A 106 44.20 -3.13 -7.12
N ASN A 107 42.96 -2.76 -7.49
CA ASN A 107 41.94 -3.74 -7.85
C ASN A 107 42.23 -4.45 -9.19
N GLN A 108 43.12 -3.92 -10.03
CA GLN A 108 43.63 -4.60 -11.23
C GLN A 108 44.69 -5.66 -10.88
N ILE A 109 45.44 -5.44 -9.80
CA ILE A 109 46.52 -6.33 -9.34
C ILE A 109 45.95 -7.43 -8.43
N LYS A 110 45.30 -7.04 -7.33
CA LYS A 110 44.64 -7.95 -6.37
C LYS A 110 43.28 -7.42 -5.97
N THR A 111 42.29 -8.30 -5.95
CA THR A 111 40.94 -7.94 -5.53
C THR A 111 40.92 -7.60 -4.03
N PRO A 112 40.03 -6.71 -3.56
CA PRO A 112 39.87 -6.41 -2.14
C PRO A 112 39.57 -7.65 -1.27
N TRP A 113 39.00 -8.72 -1.85
CA TRP A 113 38.77 -9.98 -1.15
C TRP A 113 40.09 -10.73 -0.87
N GLN A 114 40.98 -10.80 -1.87
CA GLN A 114 42.31 -11.40 -1.70
C GLN A 114 43.14 -10.61 -0.68
N LEU A 115 43.11 -9.27 -0.76
CA LEU A 115 43.82 -8.42 0.21
C LEU A 115 43.29 -8.58 1.64
N ARG A 116 41.97 -8.81 1.82
CA ARG A 116 41.40 -9.14 3.14
C ARG A 116 41.94 -10.45 3.69
N MET A 117 42.05 -11.50 2.87
CA MET A 117 42.63 -12.77 3.31
C MET A 117 44.12 -12.61 3.64
N GLU A 118 44.90 -11.99 2.75
CA GLU A 118 46.34 -11.79 2.93
C GLU A 118 46.70 -10.90 4.12
N SER A 119 45.78 -10.02 4.54
CA SER A 119 45.97 -9.16 5.72
C SER A 119 46.12 -9.94 7.03
N LEU A 120 45.78 -11.23 7.05
CA LEU A 120 46.00 -12.11 8.20
C LEU A 120 47.42 -12.69 8.23
N ASP A 121 48.05 -12.81 7.06
CA ASP A 121 49.27 -13.61 6.88
C ASP A 121 50.51 -12.73 6.66
N ARG A 122 50.37 -11.55 6.06
CA ARG A 122 51.49 -10.62 5.80
C ARG A 122 51.15 -9.16 6.12
N LYS A 123 52.17 -8.32 6.28
CA LYS A 123 52.02 -6.86 6.35
C LYS A 123 51.48 -6.35 5.01
N LEU A 124 50.39 -5.57 5.04
CA LEU A 124 49.90 -4.83 3.88
C LEU A 124 50.60 -3.49 3.77
N THR A 125 50.70 -2.96 2.55
CA THR A 125 51.06 -1.55 2.36
C THR A 125 49.91 -0.66 2.85
N ASN A 126 50.21 0.60 3.17
CA ASN A 126 49.20 1.57 3.61
C ASN A 126 48.06 1.71 2.60
N GLU A 127 48.36 1.73 1.29
CA GLU A 127 47.35 1.78 0.23
C GLU A 127 46.50 0.50 0.16
N GLN A 128 47.13 -0.68 0.27
CA GLN A 128 46.41 -1.96 0.30
C GLN A 128 45.47 -2.03 1.51
N PHE A 129 45.94 -1.58 2.67
CA PHE A 129 45.14 -1.57 3.89
C PHE A 129 43.96 -0.57 3.78
N ALA A 130 44.19 0.63 3.21
CA ALA A 130 43.13 1.60 2.93
C ALA A 130 42.06 1.05 1.96
N VAL A 131 42.45 0.27 0.94
CA VAL A 131 41.51 -0.42 0.03
C VAL A 131 40.66 -1.45 0.77
N VAL A 132 41.28 -2.27 1.64
CA VAL A 132 40.58 -3.28 2.47
C VAL A 132 39.54 -2.61 3.37
N LEU A 133 39.95 -1.61 4.13
CA LEU A 133 39.07 -0.86 5.05
C LEU A 133 37.95 -0.13 4.28
N THR A 134 38.24 0.50 3.15
CA THR A 134 37.20 1.12 2.31
C THR A 134 36.17 0.10 1.81
N HIS A 135 36.64 -1.10 1.43
CA HIS A 135 35.77 -2.17 0.97
C HIS A 135 34.82 -2.65 2.09
N LEU A 136 35.34 -2.88 3.29
CA LEU A 136 34.56 -3.29 4.47
C LEU A 136 33.53 -2.21 4.87
N ALA A 137 33.92 -0.93 4.92
CA ALA A 137 33.01 0.19 5.21
C ALA A 137 31.90 0.38 4.15
N LYS A 138 32.20 0.09 2.88
CA LYS A 138 31.22 0.13 1.77
C LYS A 138 30.22 -1.03 1.85
N HIS A 139 30.68 -2.20 2.28
CA HIS A 139 29.97 -3.47 2.28
C HIS A 139 29.72 -4.03 3.69
N ARG A 140 29.42 -3.16 4.66
CA ARG A 140 29.28 -3.43 6.12
C ARG A 140 28.14 -4.33 6.61
N GLY A 141 27.59 -5.19 5.76
CA GLY A 141 26.59 -6.19 6.17
C GLY A 141 25.25 -5.63 6.67
N TYR A 142 24.40 -6.57 7.06
CA TYR A 142 23.07 -6.32 7.61
C TYR A 142 23.10 -6.34 9.13
N LYS A 143 22.61 -5.27 9.78
CA LYS A 143 22.37 -5.24 11.23
C LYS A 143 20.87 -5.39 11.41
N SER A 144 20.46 -6.45 12.11
CA SER A 144 19.05 -6.69 12.36
C SER A 144 18.47 -5.59 13.26
N LEU A 145 17.26 -5.15 12.95
CA LEU A 145 16.38 -4.44 13.87
C LEU A 145 15.31 -5.45 14.26
N ARG A 146 14.75 -5.40 15.49
CA ARG A 146 13.81 -6.43 16.01
C ARG A 146 12.88 -6.98 14.93
N LYS A 147 12.94 -8.31 14.73
CA LYS A 147 12.16 -9.17 13.81
C LYS A 147 11.55 -8.44 12.59
N ASP A 148 12.36 -8.27 11.54
CA ASP A 148 11.88 -7.90 10.20
C ASP A 148 11.42 -9.15 9.42
N ASP A 149 10.13 -9.46 9.49
CA ASP A 149 9.50 -10.61 8.79
C ASP A 149 9.70 -10.59 7.26
N LYS A 150 10.11 -9.45 6.67
CA LYS A 150 10.27 -9.27 5.22
C LYS A 150 11.66 -9.60 4.69
N ALA A 151 12.62 -9.90 5.57
CA ALA A 151 14.01 -10.15 5.18
C ALA A 151 14.36 -11.64 4.99
N GLY A 152 13.37 -12.53 4.89
CA GLY A 152 13.54 -14.00 4.90
C GLY A 152 14.76 -14.55 4.16
N LYS A 153 14.87 -14.33 2.84
CA LYS A 153 16.00 -14.82 2.02
C LYS A 153 17.36 -14.24 2.42
N VAL A 154 17.38 -12.99 2.90
CA VAL A 154 18.61 -12.34 3.38
C VAL A 154 19.01 -12.92 4.74
N LEU A 155 18.07 -13.10 5.67
CA LEU A 155 18.31 -13.67 6.98
C LEU A 155 18.73 -15.14 6.90
N GLU A 156 18.13 -15.90 5.98
CA GLU A 156 18.52 -17.27 5.70
C GLU A 156 19.95 -17.35 5.17
N ALA A 157 20.30 -16.53 4.17
CA ALA A 157 21.66 -16.47 3.65
C ALA A 157 22.68 -16.04 4.73
N ILE A 158 22.30 -15.12 5.63
CA ILE A 158 23.11 -14.75 6.79
C ILE A 158 23.34 -15.95 7.72
N SER A 159 22.28 -16.71 8.02
CA SER A 159 22.37 -17.91 8.85
C SER A 159 23.24 -18.98 8.21
N GLN A 160 23.06 -19.25 6.91
CA GLN A 160 23.90 -20.19 6.16
C GLN A 160 25.37 -19.77 6.14
N ASN A 161 25.67 -18.48 5.98
CA ASN A 161 27.04 -17.99 6.01
C ASN A 161 27.67 -18.05 7.39
N LYS A 162 26.87 -17.85 8.45
CA LYS A 162 27.33 -18.06 9.82
C LYS A 162 27.69 -19.53 10.06
N LYS A 163 26.86 -20.47 9.58
CA LYS A 163 27.18 -21.90 9.61
C LYS A 163 28.45 -22.22 8.83
N ARG A 164 28.57 -21.79 7.57
CA ARG A 164 29.78 -21.99 6.75
C ARG A 164 31.06 -21.46 7.38
N LEU A 165 30.97 -20.37 8.14
CA LEU A 165 32.11 -19.80 8.87
C LEU A 165 32.47 -20.63 10.10
N ASN A 166 31.47 -21.20 10.80
CA ASN A 166 31.66 -21.99 12.02
C ASN A 166 32.03 -23.45 11.75
N ASP A 167 31.49 -24.05 10.69
CA ASP A 167 31.62 -25.47 10.34
C ASP A 167 32.91 -25.74 9.52
N SER A 168 33.83 -24.78 9.44
CA SER A 168 35.06 -24.86 8.63
C SER A 168 36.16 -24.02 9.25
N ASP A 169 37.43 -24.30 8.93
CA ASP A 169 38.61 -23.61 9.48
C ASP A 169 38.89 -22.21 8.87
N TYR A 170 37.85 -21.45 8.52
CA TYR A 170 38.04 -20.08 8.02
C TYR A 170 38.18 -19.09 9.17
N ARG A 171 39.24 -18.27 9.18
CA ARG A 171 39.48 -17.28 10.27
C ARG A 171 38.55 -16.08 10.18
N THR A 172 38.18 -15.69 8.95
CA THR A 172 37.37 -14.49 8.65
C THR A 172 36.47 -14.71 7.44
N LEU A 173 35.47 -13.82 7.28
CA LEU A 173 34.64 -13.79 6.07
C LEU A 173 35.45 -13.58 4.79
N GLY A 174 36.47 -12.71 4.79
CA GLY A 174 37.32 -12.45 3.63
C GLY A 174 38.03 -13.70 3.11
N GLU A 175 38.53 -14.52 4.04
CA GLU A 175 39.13 -15.82 3.74
C GLU A 175 38.09 -16.83 3.21
N MET A 176 36.94 -16.95 3.88
CA MET A 176 35.83 -17.80 3.43
C MET A 176 35.40 -17.47 2.00
N PHE A 177 35.22 -16.19 1.66
CA PHE A 177 34.82 -15.78 0.30
C PHE A 177 35.89 -16.04 -0.77
N CYS A 178 37.15 -16.21 -0.39
CA CYS A 178 38.23 -16.54 -1.32
C CYS A 178 38.38 -18.04 -1.52
N LYS A 179 38.26 -18.84 -0.45
CA LYS A 179 38.57 -20.27 -0.46
C LYS A 179 37.36 -21.18 -0.69
N ASN A 180 36.17 -20.79 -0.24
CA ASN A 180 34.99 -21.65 -0.33
C ASN A 180 34.45 -21.73 -1.77
N GLU A 181 34.18 -22.95 -2.25
CA GLU A 181 33.75 -23.23 -3.62
C GLU A 181 32.45 -22.50 -4.01
N SER A 182 31.58 -22.22 -3.03
CA SER A 182 30.31 -21.48 -3.23
C SER A 182 30.49 -20.07 -3.81
N TYR A 183 31.70 -19.50 -3.72
CA TYR A 183 32.01 -18.13 -4.17
C TYR A 183 32.99 -18.06 -5.35
N LYS A 184 33.35 -19.21 -5.91
CA LYS A 184 34.32 -19.31 -7.01
C LYS A 184 33.85 -18.59 -8.27
N GLU A 185 32.58 -18.78 -8.64
CA GLU A 185 32.00 -18.11 -9.81
C GLU A 185 31.79 -16.61 -9.60
N HIS A 186 31.29 -16.23 -8.42
CA HIS A 186 31.09 -14.84 -8.06
C HIS A 186 31.00 -14.64 -6.55
N LYS A 187 31.57 -13.52 -6.10
CA LYS A 187 31.55 -13.16 -4.68
C LYS A 187 30.38 -12.25 -4.31
N ARG A 188 29.67 -11.62 -5.25
CA ARG A 188 28.64 -10.60 -4.96
C ARG A 188 27.27 -11.10 -5.40
N ASN A 189 26.24 -10.85 -4.60
CA ASN A 189 24.85 -11.19 -4.93
C ASN A 189 24.47 -10.82 -6.37
N LYS A 190 23.77 -11.73 -7.04
CA LYS A 190 23.22 -11.57 -8.39
C LYS A 190 21.69 -11.75 -8.36
N GLY A 191 21.01 -11.51 -9.48
CA GLY A 191 19.54 -11.41 -9.52
C GLY A 191 18.83 -12.65 -8.96
N GLY A 192 18.30 -12.54 -7.73
CA GLY A 192 17.61 -13.62 -7.02
C GLY A 192 18.47 -14.41 -6.02
N GLU A 193 19.80 -14.32 -6.11
CA GLU A 193 20.77 -15.05 -5.29
C GLU A 193 21.39 -14.14 -4.22
N TYR A 194 21.31 -14.56 -2.95
CA TYR A 194 21.73 -13.78 -1.78
C TYR A 194 23.00 -14.31 -1.11
N ILE A 195 23.86 -15.03 -1.84
CA ILE A 195 25.01 -15.79 -1.30
C ILE A 195 25.99 -14.96 -0.44
N ASN A 196 26.20 -13.68 -0.73
CA ASN A 196 27.04 -12.76 0.04
C ASN A 196 26.17 -11.78 0.84
N SER A 197 25.28 -12.34 1.65
CA SER A 197 24.54 -11.62 2.67
C SER A 197 25.05 -12.07 4.03
N VAL A 198 25.59 -11.15 4.81
CA VAL A 198 26.23 -11.45 6.10
C VAL A 198 25.75 -10.50 7.19
N ALA A 199 25.76 -10.99 8.43
CA ALA A 199 25.54 -10.16 9.60
C ALA A 199 26.63 -9.10 9.70
N ARG A 200 26.26 -7.92 10.21
CA ARG A 200 27.21 -6.82 10.40
C ARG A 200 28.25 -7.18 11.47
N GLU A 201 27.84 -7.87 12.53
CA GLU A 201 28.74 -8.27 13.62
C GLU A 201 29.96 -9.05 13.09
N LEU A 202 29.75 -10.00 12.16
CA LEU A 202 30.84 -10.78 11.56
C LEU A 202 31.84 -9.94 10.75
N ILE A 203 31.43 -8.79 10.22
CA ILE A 203 32.34 -7.86 9.51
C ILE A 203 33.07 -6.98 10.53
N GLU A 204 32.43 -6.60 11.63
CA GLU A 204 33.07 -5.88 12.74
C GLU A 204 34.19 -6.76 13.33
N GLU A 205 33.90 -8.03 13.62
CA GLU A 205 34.88 -9.03 14.08
C GLU A 205 36.03 -9.23 13.08
N GLU A 206 35.74 -9.27 11.78
CA GLU A 206 36.79 -9.35 10.74
C GLU A 206 37.69 -8.11 10.76
N VAL A 207 37.12 -6.91 10.91
CA VAL A 207 37.90 -5.67 10.99
C VAL A 207 38.84 -5.72 12.19
N GLU A 208 38.34 -6.05 13.38
CA GLU A 208 39.13 -6.14 14.62
C GLU A 208 40.28 -7.15 14.45
N LYS A 209 40.00 -8.35 13.93
CA LYS A 209 41.04 -9.36 13.65
C LYS A 209 42.11 -8.85 12.67
N ILE A 210 41.70 -8.12 11.63
CA ILE A 210 42.65 -7.54 10.67
C ILE A 210 43.53 -6.47 11.34
N PHE A 211 42.97 -5.58 12.15
CA PHE A 211 43.74 -4.57 12.89
C PHE A 211 44.76 -5.23 13.82
N VAL A 212 44.36 -6.23 14.60
CA VAL A 212 45.26 -7.00 15.48
C VAL A 212 46.40 -7.62 14.67
N LYS A 213 46.10 -8.36 13.59
CA LYS A 213 47.12 -9.02 12.77
C LYS A 213 48.04 -8.06 12.04
N GLN A 214 47.54 -6.90 11.59
CA GLN A 214 48.37 -5.88 10.97
C GLN A 214 49.29 -5.19 11.99
N ARG A 215 48.82 -4.99 13.23
CA ARG A 215 49.64 -4.45 14.32
C ARG A 215 50.77 -5.41 14.71
N GLU A 216 50.48 -6.70 14.87
CA GLU A 216 51.49 -7.75 15.11
C GLU A 216 52.57 -7.77 14.03
N LYS A 217 52.20 -7.46 12.77
CA LYS A 217 53.11 -7.44 11.62
C LYS A 217 53.77 -6.07 11.40
N GLY A 218 53.69 -5.16 12.38
CA GLY A 218 54.38 -3.87 12.37
C GLY A 218 53.77 -2.84 11.40
N ASN A 219 52.46 -2.85 11.17
CA ASN A 219 51.78 -1.81 10.41
C ASN A 219 51.43 -0.61 11.30
N ASN A 220 52.11 0.53 11.08
CA ASN A 220 51.97 1.74 11.88
C ASN A 220 50.56 2.34 11.84
N PHE A 221 49.78 2.08 10.80
CA PHE A 221 48.40 2.57 10.69
C PHE A 221 47.38 1.68 11.42
N ALA A 222 47.78 0.52 11.92
CA ALA A 222 46.89 -0.40 12.65
C ALA A 222 46.82 -0.10 14.16
N ASP A 223 47.04 1.16 14.57
CA ASP A 223 46.99 1.57 15.97
C ASP A 223 45.56 1.58 16.54
N VAL A 224 45.46 1.57 17.87
CA VAL A 224 44.19 1.47 18.61
C VAL A 224 43.26 2.67 18.36
N ASN A 225 43.83 3.87 18.21
CA ASN A 225 43.03 5.08 18.02
C ASN A 225 42.40 5.08 16.62
N THR A 226 43.19 4.74 15.59
CA THR A 226 42.70 4.56 14.23
C THR A 226 41.61 3.48 14.17
N GLU A 227 41.84 2.33 14.80
CA GLU A 227 40.86 1.23 14.87
C GLU A 227 39.53 1.72 15.44
N ARG A 228 39.57 2.42 16.58
CA ARG A 228 38.38 2.97 17.25
C ARG A 228 37.65 4.00 16.40
N GLU A 229 38.37 4.94 15.79
CA GLU A 229 37.78 5.94 14.90
C GLU A 229 37.17 5.28 13.65
N TYR A 230 37.87 4.32 13.06
CA TYR A 230 37.39 3.57 11.91
C TYR A 230 36.10 2.81 12.24
N LEU A 231 36.05 2.05 13.34
CA LEU A 231 34.86 1.28 13.76
C LEU A 231 33.65 2.22 13.96
N LYS A 232 33.86 3.35 14.64
CA LYS A 232 32.84 4.38 14.86
C LYS A 232 32.28 4.91 13.54
N ILE A 233 33.13 5.23 12.56
CA ILE A 233 32.69 5.75 11.26
C ILE A 233 32.02 4.65 10.42
N ALA A 234 32.69 3.50 10.26
CA ALA A 234 32.31 2.41 9.36
C ALA A 234 30.95 1.80 9.74
N PHE A 235 30.67 1.64 11.03
CA PHE A 235 29.51 0.88 11.51
C PHE A 235 28.40 1.74 12.12
N SER A 236 28.60 3.05 12.25
CA SER A 236 27.56 4.00 12.68
C SER A 236 26.27 3.89 11.86
N GLN A 237 25.13 3.90 12.56
CA GLN A 237 23.82 4.03 11.95
C GLN A 237 22.95 4.97 12.78
N LYS A 238 22.08 5.74 12.12
CA LYS A 238 21.08 6.51 12.86
C LYS A 238 20.10 5.54 13.53
N PRO A 239 19.75 5.75 14.81
CA PRO A 239 18.77 4.91 15.50
C PRO A 239 17.42 4.96 14.79
N ALA A 240 16.58 3.96 15.06
CA ALA A 240 15.23 3.97 14.55
C ALA A 240 14.46 5.12 15.22
N GLY A 241 13.61 5.80 14.47
CA GLY A 241 12.76 6.83 15.06
C GLY A 241 11.69 6.20 15.95
N SER A 242 11.38 6.84 17.08
CA SER A 242 10.21 6.46 17.89
C SER A 242 8.93 6.55 17.06
N ILE A 243 8.06 5.55 17.20
CA ILE A 243 6.76 5.53 16.54
C ILE A 243 5.73 6.41 17.25
N SER A 244 6.05 7.01 18.41
CA SER A 244 5.14 7.86 19.19
C SER A 244 4.50 8.99 18.37
N LYS A 245 5.23 9.55 17.41
CA LYS A 245 4.71 10.57 16.48
C LYS A 245 3.59 10.06 15.57
N MET A 246 3.53 8.75 15.32
CA MET A 246 2.52 8.08 14.52
C MET A 246 1.36 7.55 15.37
N VAL A 247 1.51 7.48 16.68
CA VAL A 247 0.45 7.08 17.60
C VAL A 247 -0.62 8.18 17.63
N GLY A 248 -1.88 7.77 17.46
CA GLY A 248 -3.03 8.67 17.53
C GLY A 248 -3.24 9.24 18.93
N PHE A 249 -4.10 10.26 19.03
CA PHE A 249 -4.46 10.87 20.30
C PHE A 249 -5.64 10.16 20.96
N CYS A 250 -5.73 10.30 22.28
CA CYS A 250 -6.85 9.80 23.06
C CYS A 250 -8.18 10.39 22.58
N THR A 251 -9.26 9.61 22.70
CA THR A 251 -10.63 10.08 22.45
C THR A 251 -11.04 11.25 23.34
N PHE A 252 -10.62 11.24 24.61
CA PHE A 252 -11.10 12.18 25.63
C PHE A 252 -10.04 13.21 26.06
N GLU A 253 -8.81 12.79 26.25
CA GLU A 253 -7.71 13.65 26.73
C GLU A 253 -6.96 14.24 25.53
N ASN A 254 -7.33 15.46 25.14
CA ASN A 254 -6.69 16.18 24.03
C ASN A 254 -5.17 16.34 24.29
N GLY A 255 -4.35 16.01 23.30
CA GLY A 255 -2.88 16.07 23.41
C GLY A 255 -2.24 14.80 23.96
N GLU A 256 -2.98 13.95 24.67
CA GLU A 256 -2.47 12.69 25.20
C GLU A 256 -2.40 11.59 24.14
N LYS A 257 -1.31 10.80 24.17
CA LYS A 257 -1.15 9.66 23.26
C LYS A 257 -1.95 8.45 23.74
N ARG A 258 -2.42 7.67 22.76
CA ARG A 258 -3.08 6.38 23.00
C ARG A 258 -2.15 5.40 23.72
N ALA A 259 -2.70 4.63 24.66
CA ALA A 259 -2.00 3.59 25.38
C ALA A 259 -1.81 2.32 24.52
N PRO A 260 -0.66 1.62 24.63
CA PRO A 260 -0.50 0.30 24.04
C PRO A 260 -1.58 -0.67 24.53
N ARG A 261 -2.11 -1.50 23.64
CA ARG A 261 -3.17 -2.46 23.94
C ARG A 261 -2.73 -3.52 24.93
N ASP A 262 -1.47 -3.89 24.86
CA ASP A 262 -0.87 -4.98 25.64
C ASP A 262 -0.32 -4.47 27.00
N SER A 263 -0.61 -3.21 27.37
CA SER A 263 -0.24 -2.63 28.66
C SER A 263 -1.16 -3.12 29.78
N TYR A 264 -0.68 -3.07 31.02
CA TYR A 264 -1.43 -3.56 32.18
C TYR A 264 -2.80 -2.86 32.30
N SER A 265 -2.82 -1.53 32.27
CA SER A 265 -4.06 -0.77 32.39
C SER A 265 -5.01 -1.02 31.22
N ALA A 266 -4.50 -1.23 30.01
CA ALA A 266 -5.34 -1.53 28.85
C ALA A 266 -5.92 -2.95 28.88
N GLU A 267 -5.15 -3.94 29.32
CA GLU A 267 -5.65 -5.31 29.53
C GLU A 267 -6.71 -5.32 30.64
N LEU A 268 -6.46 -4.64 31.76
CA LEU A 268 -7.40 -4.52 32.88
C LEU A 268 -8.71 -3.84 32.46
N PHE A 269 -8.63 -2.71 31.75
CA PHE A 269 -9.79 -2.02 31.18
C PHE A 269 -10.64 -2.93 30.29
N LYS A 270 -9.99 -3.77 29.46
CA LYS A 270 -10.70 -4.71 28.58
C LYS A 270 -11.39 -5.81 29.39
N VAL A 271 -10.72 -6.35 30.41
CA VAL A 271 -11.30 -7.35 31.32
C VAL A 271 -12.54 -6.79 32.01
N LEU A 272 -12.44 -5.60 32.60
CA LEU A 272 -13.55 -4.91 33.25
C LEU A 272 -14.71 -4.61 32.29
N CYS A 273 -14.41 -4.18 31.06
CA CYS A 273 -15.42 -4.02 30.02
C CYS A 273 -16.18 -5.32 29.74
N THR A 274 -15.49 -6.46 29.69
CA THR A 274 -16.14 -7.75 29.47
C THR A 274 -17.01 -8.12 30.67
N ILE A 275 -16.48 -8.02 31.89
CA ILE A 275 -17.23 -8.34 33.12
C ILE A 275 -18.51 -7.50 33.23
N ASN A 276 -18.41 -6.17 33.09
CA ASN A 276 -19.55 -5.27 33.28
C ASN A 276 -20.60 -5.34 32.15
N ASN A 277 -20.25 -5.90 31.00
CA ASN A 277 -21.20 -6.13 29.91
C ASN A 277 -21.89 -7.49 29.98
N THR A 278 -21.34 -8.43 30.76
CA THR A 278 -21.94 -9.75 30.96
C THR A 278 -23.01 -9.66 32.04
N THR A 279 -24.18 -10.20 31.73
CA THR A 279 -25.29 -10.35 32.67
C THR A 279 -25.54 -11.82 32.96
N PHE A 280 -26.19 -12.07 34.08
CA PHE A 280 -26.71 -13.36 34.48
C PHE A 280 -28.22 -13.38 34.27
N THR A 281 -28.77 -14.50 33.84
CA THR A 281 -30.21 -14.72 33.78
C THR A 281 -30.53 -15.97 34.60
N ASP A 282 -31.34 -15.82 35.64
CA ASP A 282 -31.87 -16.99 36.35
C ASP A 282 -33.03 -17.58 35.54
N MET A 283 -32.88 -18.82 35.10
CA MET A 283 -33.91 -19.50 34.31
C MET A 283 -35.14 -19.90 35.12
N LYS A 284 -35.06 -19.91 36.46
CA LYS A 284 -36.22 -20.18 37.34
C LYS A 284 -37.11 -18.95 37.47
N THR A 285 -36.52 -17.78 37.69
CA THR A 285 -37.25 -16.54 38.00
C THR A 285 -37.36 -15.58 36.81
N GLY A 286 -36.53 -15.75 35.79
CA GLY A 286 -36.39 -14.81 34.67
C GLY A 286 -35.59 -13.54 35.02
N GLU A 287 -35.09 -13.42 36.25
CA GLU A 287 -34.38 -12.22 36.71
C GLU A 287 -33.04 -12.06 35.98
N ILE A 288 -32.75 -10.83 35.56
CA ILE A 288 -31.50 -10.46 34.89
C ILE A 288 -30.70 -9.52 35.77
N ARG A 289 -29.50 -9.94 36.20
CA ARG A 289 -28.59 -9.12 37.01
C ARG A 289 -27.20 -9.01 36.41
N SER A 290 -26.42 -8.00 36.84
CA SER A 290 -25.00 -7.85 36.50
C SER A 290 -24.11 -8.33 37.65
N PHE A 291 -22.79 -8.33 37.46
CA PHE A 291 -21.83 -8.60 38.52
C PHE A 291 -21.89 -7.52 39.62
N SER A 292 -21.83 -7.93 40.89
CA SER A 292 -21.62 -7.03 42.03
C SER A 292 -20.17 -6.57 42.11
N LYS A 293 -19.90 -5.51 42.90
CA LYS A 293 -18.54 -5.02 43.14
C LYS A 293 -17.63 -6.09 43.76
N GLU A 294 -18.16 -6.88 44.68
CA GLU A 294 -17.44 -7.98 45.34
C GLU A 294 -17.14 -9.12 44.35
N GLU A 295 -18.12 -9.48 43.50
CA GLU A 295 -17.95 -10.48 42.45
C GLU A 295 -16.90 -10.03 41.40
N ILE A 296 -16.87 -8.74 41.06
CA ILE A 296 -15.82 -8.13 40.20
C ILE A 296 -14.45 -8.27 40.86
N GLY A 297 -14.34 -7.94 42.16
CA GLY A 297 -13.10 -8.06 42.93
C GLY A 297 -12.55 -9.49 42.93
N LYS A 298 -13.37 -10.48 43.29
CA LYS A 298 -13.02 -11.91 43.26
C LYS A 298 -12.58 -12.36 41.86
N THR A 299 -13.34 -11.96 40.84
CA THR A 299 -13.02 -12.29 39.44
C THR A 299 -11.66 -11.73 39.03
N LEU A 300 -11.34 -10.49 39.40
CA LEU A 300 -10.06 -9.86 39.07
C LEU A 300 -8.87 -10.52 39.78
N GLU A 301 -9.05 -11.01 40.99
CA GLU A 301 -8.04 -11.81 41.69
C GLU A 301 -7.75 -13.12 40.94
N THR A 302 -8.81 -13.83 40.51
CA THR A 302 -8.67 -15.02 39.66
C THR A 302 -7.94 -14.69 38.36
N VAL A 303 -8.25 -13.57 37.71
CA VAL A 303 -7.60 -13.13 36.45
C VAL A 303 -6.11 -12.84 36.64
N LYS A 304 -5.68 -12.31 37.78
CA LYS A 304 -4.26 -12.05 38.08
C LYS A 304 -3.45 -13.33 38.31
N ASN A 305 -4.11 -14.42 38.67
CA ASN A 305 -3.46 -15.70 39.00
C ASN A 305 -3.58 -16.73 37.88
N VAL A 306 -4.64 -16.68 37.07
CA VAL A 306 -4.93 -17.65 36.01
C VAL A 306 -4.87 -16.98 34.63
N LYS A 307 -4.05 -17.52 33.72
CA LYS A 307 -3.82 -16.93 32.39
C LYS A 307 -5.09 -16.83 31.55
N ASP A 308 -5.81 -17.93 31.41
CA ASP A 308 -7.04 -18.02 30.61
C ASP A 308 -8.20 -18.44 31.53
N VAL A 309 -8.99 -17.47 31.98
CA VAL A 309 -10.10 -17.73 32.90
C VAL A 309 -11.35 -18.11 32.10
N LYS A 310 -11.87 -19.32 32.34
CA LYS A 310 -13.07 -19.84 31.68
C LYS A 310 -14.34 -19.47 32.44
N TYR A 311 -15.49 -19.45 31.75
CA TYR A 311 -16.80 -19.24 32.39
C TYR A 311 -17.06 -20.24 33.54
N ALA A 312 -16.70 -21.51 33.34
CA ALA A 312 -16.85 -22.54 34.38
C ALA A 312 -16.06 -22.23 35.66
N LYS A 313 -14.90 -21.59 35.55
CA LYS A 313 -14.12 -21.16 36.74
C LYS A 313 -14.81 -20.02 37.46
N ILE A 314 -15.38 -19.06 36.73
CA ILE A 314 -16.14 -17.95 37.32
C ILE A 314 -17.40 -18.46 38.02
N ARG A 315 -18.15 -19.39 37.41
CA ARG A 315 -19.29 -20.04 38.07
C ARG A 315 -18.88 -20.63 39.42
N LYS A 316 -17.78 -21.40 39.43
CA LYS A 316 -17.26 -22.02 40.66
C LYS A 316 -16.83 -20.97 41.69
N ASP A 317 -16.10 -19.95 41.27
CA ASP A 317 -15.55 -18.92 42.17
C ASP A 317 -16.63 -18.02 42.78
N LEU A 318 -17.74 -17.83 42.06
CA LEU A 318 -18.88 -17.03 42.51
C LEU A 318 -19.99 -17.87 43.16
N GLY A 319 -19.91 -19.21 43.09
CA GLY A 319 -20.93 -20.10 43.67
C GLY A 319 -22.30 -20.00 42.99
N LEU A 320 -22.35 -19.81 41.67
CA LEU A 320 -23.61 -19.61 40.95
C LEU A 320 -24.37 -20.93 40.75
N GLU A 321 -25.66 -20.96 41.09
CA GLU A 321 -26.57 -22.09 40.83
C GLU A 321 -26.66 -22.44 39.34
N ASP A 322 -26.94 -23.71 39.04
CA ASP A 322 -27.05 -24.22 37.67
C ASP A 322 -28.20 -23.57 36.88
N SER A 323 -29.23 -23.05 37.54
CA SER A 323 -30.31 -22.31 36.88
C SER A 323 -29.87 -20.95 36.35
N VAL A 324 -28.81 -20.36 36.92
CA VAL A 324 -28.27 -19.06 36.51
C VAL A 324 -27.39 -19.24 35.29
N LYS A 325 -27.67 -18.55 34.18
CA LYS A 325 -26.93 -18.67 32.91
C LYS A 325 -26.25 -17.36 32.53
N PHE A 326 -25.05 -17.44 31.93
CA PHE A 326 -24.31 -16.27 31.44
C PHE A 326 -24.90 -15.78 30.10
N SER A 327 -25.10 -14.47 29.97
CA SER A 327 -25.50 -13.86 28.70
C SER A 327 -24.44 -14.08 27.63
N GLY A 328 -24.84 -14.56 26.45
CA GLY A 328 -23.93 -14.76 25.31
C GLY A 328 -23.20 -16.10 25.29
N VAL A 329 -23.43 -16.98 26.27
CA VAL A 329 -23.02 -18.39 26.24
C VAL A 329 -24.17 -19.24 25.66
N ASP A 330 -23.83 -20.18 24.78
CA ASP A 330 -24.81 -21.08 24.17
C ASP A 330 -24.96 -22.37 24.99
N TYR A 331 -26.12 -22.56 25.59
CA TYR A 331 -26.43 -23.66 26.52
C TYR A 331 -27.23 -24.81 25.88
N ARG A 332 -27.49 -24.77 24.58
CA ARG A 332 -28.25 -25.84 23.90
C ARG A 332 -27.44 -27.14 23.85
N GLU A 333 -28.11 -28.30 23.93
CA GLU A 333 -27.45 -29.63 23.92
C GLU A 333 -26.62 -29.88 22.64
N ASN A 334 -27.04 -29.30 21.50
CA ASN A 334 -26.31 -29.36 20.22
C ASN A 334 -25.46 -28.11 19.94
N ALA A 335 -25.06 -27.36 20.99
CA ALA A 335 -24.24 -26.17 20.83
C ALA A 335 -22.84 -26.52 20.30
N LYS A 336 -22.42 -25.84 19.23
CA LYS A 336 -21.07 -26.00 18.64
C LYS A 336 -19.96 -25.33 19.48
N SER A 337 -20.35 -24.53 20.48
CA SER A 337 -19.46 -23.86 21.43
C SER A 337 -19.21 -24.76 22.63
N LYS A 338 -18.07 -24.63 23.33
CA LYS A 338 -17.79 -25.43 24.54
C LYS A 338 -18.64 -25.00 25.77
N GLY A 339 -19.75 -24.28 25.56
CA GLY A 339 -20.55 -23.67 26.63
C GLY A 339 -19.66 -22.90 27.60
N GLU A 340 -19.70 -23.28 28.86
CA GLU A 340 -18.88 -22.64 29.90
C GLU A 340 -17.39 -23.04 29.90
N GLY A 341 -17.00 -23.98 29.04
CA GLY A 341 -15.60 -24.32 28.78
C GLY A 341 -14.84 -23.27 27.95
N GLU A 342 -15.52 -22.24 27.45
CA GLU A 342 -14.92 -21.12 26.72
C GLU A 342 -14.18 -20.14 27.65
N ILE A 343 -13.16 -19.47 27.10
CA ILE A 343 -12.41 -18.43 27.81
C ILE A 343 -13.30 -17.19 27.95
N PHE A 344 -13.55 -16.77 29.18
CA PHE A 344 -14.26 -15.55 29.50
C PHE A 344 -13.35 -14.32 29.36
N VAL A 345 -12.25 -14.29 30.12
CA VAL A 345 -11.29 -13.17 30.17
C VAL A 345 -9.86 -13.67 30.35
N SER A 346 -8.89 -12.84 29.95
CA SER A 346 -7.46 -13.17 30.03
C SER A 346 -6.60 -11.90 29.96
N MET A 347 -5.56 -11.83 30.80
CA MET A 347 -4.48 -10.83 30.75
C MET A 347 -3.19 -11.47 30.22
N LYS A 348 -3.20 -11.83 28.93
CA LYS A 348 -2.15 -12.66 28.30
C LYS A 348 -0.76 -12.04 28.47
N THR A 349 -0.65 -10.74 28.26
CA THR A 349 0.65 -10.05 28.25
C THR A 349 1.22 -9.98 29.66
N TYR A 350 0.39 -9.58 30.63
CA TYR A 350 0.76 -9.62 32.04
C TYR A 350 1.31 -10.98 32.46
N HIS A 351 0.62 -12.06 32.14
CA HIS A 351 1.04 -13.43 32.49
C HIS A 351 2.31 -13.89 31.76
N GLU A 352 2.53 -13.44 30.52
CA GLU A 352 3.75 -13.76 29.77
C GLU A 352 4.98 -13.02 30.31
N ILE A 353 4.82 -11.76 30.71
CA ILE A 353 5.89 -11.01 31.39
C ILE A 353 6.18 -11.62 32.75
N LYS A 354 5.13 -11.84 33.56
CA LYS A 354 5.21 -12.51 34.88
C LYS A 354 5.99 -13.81 34.79
N SER A 355 5.56 -14.74 33.94
CA SER A 355 6.17 -16.06 33.83
C SER A 355 7.65 -16.01 33.41
N LYS A 356 8.06 -15.05 32.57
CA LYS A 356 9.48 -14.94 32.18
C LYS A 356 10.36 -14.30 33.25
N ILE A 357 9.83 -13.36 34.02
CA ILE A 357 10.56 -12.72 35.13
C ILE A 357 10.65 -13.67 36.33
N GLU A 358 9.57 -14.40 36.65
CA GLU A 358 9.57 -15.42 37.71
C GLU A 358 10.58 -16.54 37.46
N LYS A 359 10.93 -16.81 36.19
CA LYS A 359 12.01 -17.74 35.82
C LYS A 359 13.41 -17.22 36.18
N LEU A 360 13.60 -15.92 36.30
CA LEU A 360 14.83 -15.33 36.83
C LEU A 360 14.82 -15.39 38.37
N SER A 361 13.76 -14.85 38.97
CA SER A 361 13.50 -14.91 40.41
C SER A 361 12.06 -14.47 40.72
N LYS A 362 11.40 -15.13 41.67
CA LYS A 362 10.07 -14.72 42.16
C LYS A 362 10.11 -13.34 42.82
N GLU A 363 11.15 -13.06 43.60
CA GLU A 363 11.32 -11.77 44.30
C GLU A 363 11.38 -10.58 43.33
N LYS A 364 12.05 -10.74 42.19
CA LYS A 364 12.11 -9.72 41.13
C LYS A 364 10.73 -9.39 40.57
N TRP A 365 9.88 -10.40 40.40
CA TRP A 365 8.49 -10.17 39.98
C TRP A 365 7.67 -9.52 41.09
N ASP A 366 7.85 -9.94 42.34
CA ASP A 366 7.12 -9.40 43.49
C ASP A 366 7.40 -7.91 43.70
N ASN A 367 8.62 -7.46 43.44
CA ASN A 367 8.99 -6.05 43.45
C ASN A 367 8.34 -5.22 42.32
N LEU A 368 7.94 -5.86 41.21
CA LEU A 368 7.34 -5.21 40.04
C LEU A 368 5.81 -5.27 40.03
N LYS A 369 5.20 -6.35 40.51
CA LYS A 369 3.76 -6.66 40.32
C LYS A 369 2.81 -5.61 40.90
N GLY A 370 3.24 -4.87 41.93
CA GLY A 370 2.46 -3.82 42.59
C GLY A 370 2.50 -2.46 41.87
N ASN A 371 3.50 -2.23 41.01
CA ASN A 371 3.69 -0.95 40.34
C ASN A 371 3.08 -0.96 38.93
N THR A 372 1.79 -0.66 38.86
CA THR A 372 1.02 -0.66 37.60
C THR A 372 1.56 0.36 36.59
N GLU A 373 2.05 1.52 37.06
CA GLU A 373 2.62 2.55 36.19
C GLU A 373 3.94 2.13 35.56
N LEU A 374 4.77 1.40 36.31
CA LEU A 374 6.02 0.84 35.80
C LEU A 374 5.74 -0.25 34.76
N LEU A 375 4.78 -1.14 35.01
CA LEU A 375 4.35 -2.16 34.03
C LEU A 375 3.82 -1.52 32.73
N ASP A 376 3.01 -0.47 32.85
CA ASP A 376 2.54 0.31 31.70
C ASP A 376 3.70 0.99 30.95
N SER A 377 4.67 1.55 31.68
CA SER A 377 5.85 2.20 31.12
C SER A 377 6.75 1.22 30.36
N ILE A 378 6.95 0.01 30.89
CA ILE A 378 7.70 -1.06 30.23
C ILE A 378 7.11 -1.37 28.86
N VAL A 379 5.81 -1.63 28.81
CA VAL A 379 5.11 -1.93 27.56
C VAL A 379 5.11 -0.72 26.62
N ASN A 380 4.94 0.49 27.15
CA ASN A 380 4.96 1.72 26.37
C ASN A 380 6.30 1.99 25.69
N ILE A 381 7.42 1.76 26.38
CA ILE A 381 8.78 1.89 25.83
C ILE A 381 8.97 0.89 24.69
N ILE A 382 8.67 -0.39 24.92
CA ILE A 382 8.81 -1.46 23.91
C ILE A 382 7.89 -1.21 22.70
N ALA A 383 6.67 -0.74 22.93
CA ALA A 383 5.74 -0.45 21.86
C ALA A 383 6.26 0.69 20.96
N ASN A 384 6.83 1.75 21.58
CA ASN A 384 7.21 2.98 20.89
C ASN A 384 8.61 2.96 20.26
N LEU A 385 9.55 2.19 20.79
CA LEU A 385 10.92 2.09 20.28
C LEU A 385 11.12 0.82 19.43
N LYS A 386 12.14 0.83 18.57
CA LYS A 386 12.37 -0.24 17.58
C LYS A 386 13.82 -0.74 17.51
N ASP A 387 14.70 -0.20 18.34
CA ASP A 387 16.08 -0.63 18.49
C ASP A 387 16.40 -0.89 19.96
N ASP A 388 17.19 -1.94 20.21
CA ASP A 388 17.49 -2.42 21.55
C ASP A 388 18.32 -1.42 22.35
N GLU A 389 19.26 -0.73 21.70
CA GLU A 389 20.10 0.31 22.32
C GLU A 389 19.25 1.43 22.96
N SER A 390 18.27 1.96 22.24
CA SER A 390 17.37 2.99 22.80
C SER A 390 16.46 2.43 23.89
N ILE A 391 16.00 1.19 23.77
CA ILE A 391 15.14 0.54 24.79
C ILE A 391 15.92 0.33 26.08
N LYS A 392 17.13 -0.24 26.00
CA LYS A 392 18.03 -0.42 27.14
C LYS A 392 18.25 0.91 27.87
N LYS A 393 18.55 1.98 27.11
CA LYS A 393 18.75 3.32 27.68
C LYS A 393 17.54 3.85 28.45
N GLU A 394 16.32 3.65 27.94
CA GLU A 394 15.11 4.08 28.66
C GLU A 394 14.81 3.19 29.87
N PHE A 395 15.09 1.89 29.82
CA PHE A 395 14.94 1.00 30.97
C PHE A 395 15.96 1.26 32.09
N GLN A 396 17.19 1.59 31.74
CA GLN A 396 18.22 2.00 32.71
C GLN A 396 17.80 3.27 33.46
N LYS A 397 17.13 4.23 32.80
CA LYS A 397 16.55 5.41 33.48
C LYS A 397 15.43 5.04 34.45
N LEU A 398 14.68 3.97 34.18
CA LEU A 398 13.66 3.43 35.06
C LEU A 398 14.24 2.54 36.17
N LYS A 399 15.57 2.40 36.27
CA LYS A 399 16.27 1.57 37.26
C LYS A 399 15.81 0.11 37.24
N ILE A 400 15.53 -0.43 36.04
CA ILE A 400 15.23 -1.85 35.86
C ILE A 400 16.54 -2.63 35.80
N ASP A 401 16.62 -3.76 36.53
CA ASP A 401 17.79 -4.64 36.52
C ASP A 401 18.16 -5.14 35.11
N GLU A 402 19.46 -5.28 34.83
CA GLU A 402 19.97 -5.60 33.48
C GLU A 402 19.52 -7.00 32.98
N ASP A 403 19.37 -7.98 33.87
CA ASP A 403 18.86 -9.32 33.53
C ASP A 403 17.37 -9.30 33.16
N ILE A 404 16.57 -8.46 33.85
CA ILE A 404 15.17 -8.20 33.49
C ILE A 404 15.11 -7.48 32.14
N ILE A 405 15.99 -6.51 31.90
CA ILE A 405 16.10 -5.81 30.61
C ILE A 405 16.28 -6.82 29.48
N ASP A 406 17.22 -7.75 29.59
CA ASP A 406 17.50 -8.75 28.55
C ASP A 406 16.28 -9.67 28.27
N VAL A 407 15.51 -10.03 29.31
CA VAL A 407 14.24 -10.73 29.14
C VAL A 407 13.22 -9.86 28.40
N LEU A 408 13.07 -8.59 28.80
CA LEU A 408 12.13 -7.63 28.21
C LEU A 408 12.48 -7.30 26.75
N LEU A 409 13.75 -7.38 26.36
CA LEU A 409 14.17 -7.17 24.97
C LEU A 409 13.57 -8.20 23.99
N ASN A 410 13.11 -9.35 24.49
CA ASN A 410 12.51 -10.39 23.66
C ASN A 410 11.03 -10.14 23.31
N PHE A 411 10.41 -9.09 23.86
CA PHE A 411 9.00 -8.76 23.60
C PHE A 411 8.83 -7.75 22.46
N GLU A 412 7.66 -7.77 21.82
CA GLU A 412 7.30 -6.77 20.80
C GLU A 412 5.81 -6.44 20.85
N PHE A 413 5.49 -5.16 21.04
CA PHE A 413 4.11 -4.67 21.09
C PHE A 413 3.84 -3.69 19.95
N LYS A 414 2.67 -3.82 19.31
CA LYS A 414 2.34 -3.09 18.06
C LYS A 414 1.02 -2.34 18.09
N LYS A 415 0.09 -2.72 18.96
CA LYS A 415 -1.30 -2.24 18.93
C LYS A 415 -1.52 -1.23 20.05
N PHE A 416 -2.43 -0.29 19.80
CA PHE A 416 -2.83 0.75 20.75
C PHE A 416 -4.36 0.79 20.83
N ILE A 417 -4.90 1.11 22.01
CA ILE A 417 -6.34 1.35 22.19
C ILE A 417 -6.66 2.83 21.95
N ASN A 418 -7.93 3.23 21.90
CA ASN A 418 -8.31 4.63 21.64
C ASN A 418 -8.16 5.56 22.86
N LEU A 419 -7.81 5.03 24.02
CA LEU A 419 -7.68 5.78 25.28
C LEU A 419 -6.20 5.95 25.66
N SER A 420 -5.86 7.06 26.32
CA SER A 420 -4.54 7.25 26.94
C SER A 420 -4.47 6.60 28.32
N PHE A 421 -3.27 6.45 28.88
CA PHE A 421 -3.10 6.01 30.27
C PHE A 421 -3.83 6.92 31.25
N LYS A 422 -3.79 8.25 31.02
CA LYS A 422 -4.53 9.24 31.83
C LYS A 422 -6.04 8.98 31.81
N ALA A 423 -6.62 8.73 30.64
CA ALA A 423 -8.04 8.41 30.52
C ALA A 423 -8.38 7.06 31.18
N LEU A 424 -7.55 6.04 30.98
CA LEU A 424 -7.73 4.73 31.62
C LEU A 424 -7.74 4.83 33.14
N ARG A 425 -6.78 5.55 33.74
CA ARG A 425 -6.68 5.73 35.20
C ARG A 425 -7.91 6.41 35.81
N LYS A 426 -8.58 7.31 35.07
CA LYS A 426 -9.84 7.94 35.49
C LYS A 426 -11.06 7.04 35.33
N ILE A 427 -11.10 6.19 34.30
CA ILE A 427 -12.27 5.35 33.96
C ILE A 427 -12.32 4.05 34.77
N ILE A 428 -11.17 3.38 34.94
CA ILE A 428 -11.06 2.07 35.60
C ILE A 428 -11.69 2.03 37.00
N PRO A 429 -11.51 3.04 37.87
CA PRO A 429 -12.14 3.05 39.20
C PRO A 429 -13.67 2.91 39.15
N PHE A 430 -14.35 3.58 38.22
CA PHE A 430 -15.80 3.47 38.06
C PHE A 430 -16.22 2.13 37.44
N GLN A 431 -15.41 1.57 36.55
CA GLN A 431 -15.67 0.22 36.06
C GLN A 431 -15.54 -0.84 37.16
N PHE A 432 -14.62 -0.65 38.10
CA PHE A 432 -14.51 -1.53 39.26
C PHE A 432 -15.77 -1.47 40.16
N GLN A 433 -16.51 -0.36 40.13
CA GLN A 433 -17.82 -0.23 40.78
C GLN A 433 -18.97 -0.88 39.98
N GLY A 434 -18.68 -1.61 38.89
CA GLY A 434 -19.68 -2.26 38.05
C GLY A 434 -20.26 -1.38 36.93
N GLN A 435 -19.79 -0.14 36.78
CA GLN A 435 -20.29 0.75 35.74
C GLN A 435 -19.82 0.29 34.34
N LYS A 436 -20.75 0.24 33.37
CA LYS A 436 -20.44 0.00 31.96
C LYS A 436 -19.61 1.16 31.40
N TYR A 437 -18.92 0.93 30.27
CA TYR A 437 -17.98 1.92 29.71
C TYR A 437 -18.57 3.33 29.55
N ILE A 438 -19.82 3.45 29.06
CA ILE A 438 -20.47 4.75 28.83
C ILE A 438 -20.71 5.49 30.15
N THR A 439 -21.28 4.81 31.14
CA THR A 439 -21.56 5.39 32.45
C THR A 439 -20.26 5.69 33.20
N ALA A 440 -19.30 4.77 33.19
CA ALA A 440 -17.97 4.97 33.77
C ALA A 440 -17.23 6.17 33.16
N SER A 441 -17.34 6.37 31.84
CA SER A 441 -16.75 7.54 31.17
C SER A 441 -17.43 8.83 31.59
N THR A 442 -18.75 8.82 31.73
CA THR A 442 -19.54 9.99 32.18
C THR A 442 -19.19 10.35 33.61
N SER A 443 -19.13 9.36 34.52
CA SER A 443 -18.70 9.54 35.91
C SER A 443 -17.25 10.02 36.03
N ALA A 444 -16.40 9.64 35.08
CA ALA A 444 -15.02 10.14 34.96
C ALA A 444 -14.91 11.57 34.40
N GLY A 445 -16.04 12.24 34.14
CA GLY A 445 -16.10 13.60 33.62
C GLY A 445 -15.97 13.72 32.10
N TYR A 446 -16.19 12.63 31.35
CA TYR A 446 -16.12 12.64 29.89
C TYR A 446 -17.49 12.61 29.21
N SER A 447 -17.64 13.41 28.17
CA SER A 447 -18.79 13.34 27.25
C SER A 447 -18.44 12.57 25.98
N LEU A 448 -19.35 11.70 25.54
CA LEU A 448 -19.23 10.98 24.26
C LEU A 448 -19.71 11.81 23.05
N LYS A 449 -20.45 12.90 23.27
CA LYS A 449 -20.84 13.84 22.22
C LYS A 449 -19.74 14.87 22.07
N GLN A 450 -19.02 14.83 20.94
CA GLN A 450 -18.18 15.95 20.53
C GLN A 450 -19.09 17.06 20.03
N GLU A 451 -19.40 18.04 20.89
CA GLU A 451 -20.04 19.28 20.45
C GLU A 451 -19.00 20.12 19.71
N GLY A 452 -18.79 19.79 18.44
CA GLY A 452 -18.02 20.62 17.53
C GLY A 452 -18.76 21.91 17.22
N ILE A 453 -18.02 23.01 17.09
CA ILE A 453 -18.54 24.26 16.52
C ILE A 453 -18.96 23.97 15.07
N LYS A 454 -20.27 24.02 14.80
CA LYS A 454 -20.84 23.88 13.46
C LYS A 454 -20.60 25.15 12.65
N ASN A 455 -20.38 25.00 11.33
CA ASN A 455 -20.04 26.09 10.42
C ASN A 455 -21.03 26.11 9.25
N LYS A 456 -21.34 27.31 8.73
CA LYS A 456 -22.15 27.50 7.50
C LYS A 456 -21.57 26.82 6.26
N LEU A 457 -20.24 26.69 6.20
CA LEU A 457 -19.52 25.97 5.15
C LEU A 457 -18.72 24.84 5.76
N VAL A 458 -18.60 23.73 5.04
CA VAL A 458 -17.81 22.58 5.49
C VAL A 458 -16.34 23.01 5.65
N PRO A 459 -15.74 22.91 6.84
CA PRO A 459 -14.34 23.30 7.10
C PRO A 459 -13.35 22.25 6.56
N PRO A 460 -12.04 22.57 6.48
CA PRO A 460 -11.03 21.55 6.21
C PRO A 460 -10.96 20.56 7.37
N ALA A 461 -10.63 19.30 7.08
CA ALA A 461 -10.29 18.36 8.12
C ALA A 461 -9.06 18.87 8.90
N LYS A 462 -9.19 19.02 10.22
CA LYS A 462 -8.08 19.36 11.12
C LYS A 462 -7.10 18.21 11.28
N GLU A 463 -7.61 16.97 11.22
CA GLU A 463 -6.83 15.75 11.34
C GLU A 463 -6.29 15.26 9.99
N ASN A 464 -5.13 14.61 10.03
CA ASN A 464 -4.55 13.99 8.84
C ASN A 464 -5.29 12.69 8.50
N ILE A 465 -6.09 12.74 7.44
CA ILE A 465 -6.66 11.55 6.82
C ILE A 465 -5.53 10.74 6.19
N ASN A 466 -5.16 9.63 6.83
CA ASN A 466 -3.99 8.83 6.44
C ASN A 466 -4.13 8.14 5.08
N VAL A 467 -5.36 7.92 4.61
CA VAL A 467 -5.65 7.30 3.31
C VAL A 467 -5.79 8.40 2.25
N ALA A 468 -4.82 8.49 1.34
CA ALA A 468 -4.74 9.57 0.35
C ALA A 468 -5.95 9.64 -0.60
N VAL A 469 -6.54 8.49 -0.95
CA VAL A 469 -7.76 8.41 -1.78
C VAL A 469 -8.93 9.06 -1.06
N VAL A 470 -9.15 8.68 0.20
CA VAL A 470 -10.21 9.21 1.06
C VAL A 470 -10.02 10.70 1.30
N ALA A 471 -8.79 11.14 1.58
CA ALA A 471 -8.47 12.56 1.78
C ALA A 471 -8.83 13.40 0.53
N ARG A 472 -8.59 12.86 -0.67
CA ARG A 472 -8.93 13.53 -1.92
C ARG A 472 -10.43 13.52 -2.18
N ALA A 473 -11.11 12.39 -1.97
CA ALA A 473 -12.56 12.30 -2.11
C ALA A 473 -13.25 13.29 -1.17
N PHE A 474 -12.91 13.28 0.12
CA PHE A 474 -13.39 14.27 1.10
C PHE A 474 -13.15 15.71 0.64
N ALA A 475 -11.94 16.04 0.17
CA ALA A 475 -11.63 17.39 -0.27
C ALA A 475 -12.45 17.83 -1.50
N GLN A 476 -12.79 16.92 -2.42
CA GLN A 476 -13.64 17.23 -3.57
C GLN A 476 -15.10 17.31 -3.18
N THR A 477 -15.62 16.38 -2.37
CA THR A 477 -16.98 16.44 -1.82
C THR A 477 -17.20 17.73 -1.04
N ARG A 478 -16.25 18.13 -0.19
CA ARG A 478 -16.26 19.41 0.52
C ARG A 478 -16.40 20.60 -0.44
N LYS A 479 -15.63 20.61 -1.53
CA LYS A 479 -15.69 21.67 -2.54
C LYS A 479 -17.05 21.72 -3.24
N VAL A 480 -17.60 20.55 -3.58
CA VAL A 480 -18.94 20.43 -4.19
C VAL A 480 -20.00 20.99 -3.23
N ILE A 481 -20.06 20.50 -1.99
CA ILE A 481 -21.02 20.96 -0.98
C ILE A 481 -20.91 22.47 -0.79
N ASN A 482 -19.70 23.01 -0.59
CA ASN A 482 -19.52 24.44 -0.38
C ASN A 482 -19.91 25.28 -1.61
N ALA A 483 -19.69 24.77 -2.83
CA ALA A 483 -20.12 25.45 -4.05
C ALA A 483 -21.64 25.42 -4.20
N VAL A 484 -22.30 24.29 -3.87
CA VAL A 484 -23.76 24.18 -3.84
C VAL A 484 -24.33 25.14 -2.80
N ILE A 485 -23.80 25.19 -1.57
CA ILE A 485 -24.27 26.11 -0.53
C ILE A 485 -24.12 27.57 -0.97
N ARG A 486 -23.00 27.95 -1.57
CA ARG A 486 -22.78 29.32 -2.06
C ARG A 486 -23.77 29.74 -3.15
N LYS A 487 -24.14 28.81 -4.04
CA LYS A 487 -25.00 29.11 -5.20
C LYS A 487 -26.49 28.99 -4.86
N TYR A 488 -26.85 28.03 -4.03
CA TYR A 488 -28.25 27.64 -3.80
C TYR A 488 -28.72 27.82 -2.35
N GLY A 489 -27.82 28.14 -1.41
CA GLY A 489 -28.11 28.25 0.02
C GLY A 489 -28.00 26.94 0.79
N GLN A 490 -28.29 26.98 2.10
CA GLN A 490 -28.34 25.79 2.95
C GLN A 490 -29.51 24.87 2.56
N PHE A 491 -29.37 23.59 2.92
CA PHE A 491 -30.37 22.54 2.71
C PHE A 491 -30.79 21.93 4.05
N ASP A 492 -31.93 21.25 4.06
CA ASP A 492 -32.52 20.64 5.25
C ASP A 492 -31.80 19.34 5.64
N GLN A 493 -31.29 18.60 4.65
CA GLN A 493 -30.73 17.27 4.82
C GLN A 493 -29.69 16.94 3.72
N ILE A 494 -28.70 16.12 4.06
CA ILE A 494 -27.82 15.44 3.09
C ILE A 494 -28.10 13.94 3.13
N ASN A 495 -28.26 13.33 1.96
CA ASN A 495 -28.24 11.88 1.79
C ASN A 495 -26.94 11.47 1.10
N ILE A 496 -26.24 10.47 1.64
CA ILE A 496 -24.98 9.99 1.11
C ILE A 496 -25.07 8.49 0.84
N GLU A 497 -24.64 8.06 -0.34
CA GLU A 497 -24.50 6.64 -0.65
C GLU A 497 -23.30 6.02 0.07
N LEU A 498 -23.57 5.07 0.96
CA LEU A 498 -22.61 4.12 1.49
C LEU A 498 -22.52 2.93 0.54
N ALA A 499 -21.30 2.52 0.22
CA ALA A 499 -21.02 1.23 -0.38
C ALA A 499 -21.27 0.04 0.60
N THR A 500 -22.16 0.16 1.59
CA THR A 500 -22.58 -0.92 2.48
C THR A 500 -23.75 -1.69 1.86
N GLU A 501 -23.80 -3.00 2.11
CA GLU A 501 -24.96 -3.84 1.78
C GLU A 501 -26.16 -3.48 2.67
N LEU A 502 -27.37 -3.91 2.26
CA LEU A 502 -28.59 -3.80 3.09
C LEU A 502 -28.38 -4.54 4.42
N LYS A 503 -29.19 -4.23 5.45
CA LYS A 503 -29.10 -4.90 6.75
C LYS A 503 -29.30 -6.40 6.56
N ASN A 504 -28.23 -7.20 6.73
CA ASN A 504 -28.30 -8.65 6.77
C ASN A 504 -29.31 -9.09 7.85
N SER A 505 -30.10 -10.12 7.52
CA SER A 505 -31.09 -10.71 8.43
C SER A 505 -30.44 -11.37 9.65
N LYS A 506 -31.25 -11.81 10.63
CA LYS A 506 -30.74 -12.53 11.82
C LYS A 506 -30.04 -13.84 11.40
N PHE A 507 -30.59 -14.55 10.42
CA PHE A 507 -30.01 -15.78 9.87
C PHE A 507 -28.70 -15.52 9.12
N ASP A 508 -28.65 -14.48 8.27
CA ASP A 508 -27.44 -14.12 7.53
C ASP A 508 -26.31 -13.68 8.47
N ARG A 509 -26.64 -12.91 9.52
CA ARG A 509 -25.66 -12.57 10.58
C ARG A 509 -25.17 -13.81 11.30
N SER A 510 -26.06 -14.73 11.67
CA SER A 510 -25.69 -16.01 12.29
C SER A 510 -24.78 -16.83 11.39
N LYS A 511 -25.07 -16.93 10.07
CA LYS A 511 -24.22 -17.61 9.10
C LYS A 511 -22.85 -16.95 8.94
N ILE A 512 -22.79 -15.62 8.92
CA ILE A 512 -21.53 -14.87 8.86
C ILE A 512 -20.71 -15.09 10.13
N GLU A 513 -21.32 -14.98 11.30
CA GLU A 513 -20.69 -15.24 12.59
C GLU A 513 -20.21 -16.68 12.70
N GLU A 514 -21.02 -17.65 12.28
CA GLU A 514 -20.62 -19.06 12.20
C GLU A 514 -19.44 -19.26 11.25
N GLY A 515 -19.47 -18.61 10.08
CA GLY A 515 -18.37 -18.64 9.12
C GLY A 515 -17.08 -18.07 9.71
N GLN A 516 -17.17 -16.96 10.44
CA GLN A 516 -16.05 -16.32 11.13
C GLN A 516 -15.50 -17.18 12.28
N LYS A 517 -16.37 -17.77 13.11
CA LYS A 517 -15.99 -18.68 14.19
C LYS A 517 -15.31 -19.94 13.65
N LYS A 518 -15.89 -20.59 12.63
CA LYS A 518 -15.30 -21.75 11.94
C LYS A 518 -13.94 -21.41 11.33
N PHE A 519 -13.81 -20.23 10.73
CA PHE A 519 -12.53 -19.77 10.17
C PHE A 519 -11.47 -19.55 11.26
N GLN A 520 -11.86 -18.95 12.39
CA GLN A 520 -10.96 -18.71 13.52
C GLN A 520 -10.50 -20.02 14.16
N SER A 521 -11.41 -20.96 14.41
CA SER A 521 -11.07 -22.28 14.97
C SER A 521 -10.16 -23.09 14.04
N GLN A 522 -10.42 -23.06 12.72
CA GLN A 522 -9.54 -23.65 11.71
C GLN A 522 -8.13 -23.03 11.75
N LYS A 523 -8.04 -21.70 11.86
CA LYS A 523 -6.77 -20.99 11.94
C LYS A 523 -5.97 -21.39 13.18
N ASP A 524 -6.62 -21.52 14.33
CA ASP A 524 -5.97 -21.91 15.58
C ASP A 524 -5.54 -23.38 15.57
N LYS A 525 -6.35 -24.27 14.95
CA LYS A 525 -5.98 -25.67 14.73
C LYS A 525 -4.75 -25.81 13.83
N ILE A 526 -4.76 -25.13 12.68
CA ILE A 526 -3.62 -25.08 11.76
C ILE A 526 -2.37 -24.54 12.46
N PHE A 527 -2.52 -23.51 13.29
CA PHE A 527 -1.38 -22.96 14.02
C PHE A 527 -0.71 -23.99 14.92
N LYS A 528 -1.49 -24.75 15.70
CA LYS A 528 -0.97 -25.81 16.59
C LYS A 528 -0.33 -26.94 15.81
N GLU A 529 -1.01 -27.42 14.77
CA GLU A 529 -0.52 -28.50 13.90
C GLU A 529 0.84 -28.14 13.27
N VAL A 530 0.98 -26.93 12.70
CA VAL A 530 2.25 -26.48 12.13
C VAL A 530 3.31 -26.25 13.21
N GLN A 531 2.92 -25.82 14.41
CA GLN A 531 3.86 -25.66 15.52
C GLN A 531 4.43 -27.01 15.98
N GLU A 532 3.58 -28.04 16.09
CA GLU A 532 3.97 -29.40 16.44
C GLU A 532 4.90 -30.01 15.38
N LEU A 533 4.53 -29.90 14.09
CA LEU A 533 5.36 -30.36 12.96
C LEU A 533 6.72 -29.64 12.87
N ARG A 534 6.89 -28.51 13.57
CA ARG A 534 8.16 -27.78 13.67
C ARG A 534 8.87 -27.93 15.01
N GLY A 535 8.55 -28.97 15.79
CA GLY A 535 9.20 -29.22 17.07
C GLY A 535 8.96 -28.09 18.08
N GLY A 536 7.78 -27.47 18.07
CA GLY A 536 7.38 -26.42 19.01
C GLY A 536 7.68 -24.98 18.56
N MET A 537 8.39 -24.79 17.44
CA MET A 537 8.71 -23.45 16.93
C MET A 537 7.47 -22.71 16.41
N THR A 538 7.27 -21.46 16.85
CA THR A 538 6.15 -20.62 16.41
C THR A 538 6.14 -20.41 14.89
N PRO A 539 5.04 -20.75 14.19
CA PRO A 539 4.95 -20.60 12.74
C PRO A 539 4.72 -19.15 12.31
N SER A 540 5.32 -18.77 11.17
CA SER A 540 5.14 -17.44 10.57
C SER A 540 3.78 -17.33 9.88
N SER A 541 3.25 -16.10 9.74
CA SER A 541 1.98 -15.87 9.02
C SER A 541 2.02 -16.35 7.56
N SER A 542 3.20 -16.27 6.93
CA SER A 542 3.41 -16.76 5.57
C SER A 542 3.36 -18.28 5.49
N LEU A 543 3.97 -18.97 6.46
CA LEU A 543 3.95 -20.43 6.52
C LEU A 543 2.53 -20.96 6.78
N LEU A 544 1.78 -20.33 7.68
CA LEU A 544 0.38 -20.68 7.93
C LEU A 544 -0.48 -20.55 6.68
N LEU A 545 -0.21 -19.54 5.85
CA LEU A 545 -0.89 -19.37 4.56
C LEU A 545 -0.47 -20.45 3.55
N LYS A 546 0.83 -20.77 3.43
CA LYS A 546 1.32 -21.86 2.58
C LYS A 546 0.68 -23.19 3.00
N TYR A 547 0.70 -23.52 4.29
CA TYR A 547 0.10 -24.75 4.84
C TYR A 547 -1.38 -24.85 4.53
N ARG A 548 -2.12 -23.74 4.69
CA ARG A 548 -3.54 -23.72 4.39
C ARG A 548 -3.83 -23.97 2.91
N LEU A 549 -3.07 -23.34 2.01
CA LEU A 549 -3.22 -23.55 0.57
C LEU A 549 -2.79 -24.97 0.17
N TRP A 550 -1.75 -25.50 0.80
CA TRP A 550 -1.26 -26.87 0.61
C TRP A 550 -2.35 -27.91 0.92
N ARG A 551 -3.02 -27.79 2.07
CA ARG A 551 -4.14 -28.68 2.43
C ARG A 551 -5.38 -28.48 1.55
N GLU A 552 -5.68 -27.24 1.14
CA GLU A 552 -6.78 -26.97 0.20
C GLU A 552 -6.55 -27.58 -1.19
N GLN A 553 -5.28 -27.73 -1.58
CA GLN A 553 -4.85 -28.25 -2.87
C GLN A 553 -4.48 -29.73 -2.86
N ASP A 554 -4.92 -30.48 -1.85
CA ASP A 554 -4.61 -31.90 -1.68
C ASP A 554 -3.12 -32.20 -1.81
N GLU A 555 -2.30 -31.33 -1.21
CA GLU A 555 -0.85 -31.48 -1.10
C GLU A 555 -0.12 -31.46 -2.44
N ARG A 556 -0.69 -30.76 -3.44
CA ARG A 556 -0.13 -30.67 -4.79
C ARG A 556 0.04 -29.24 -5.27
N CYS A 557 1.01 -29.06 -6.16
CA CYS A 557 1.16 -27.84 -6.93
C CYS A 557 -0.03 -27.67 -7.87
N VAL A 558 -0.66 -26.51 -7.85
CA VAL A 558 -1.87 -26.24 -8.65
C VAL A 558 -1.62 -26.24 -10.16
N TYR A 559 -0.39 -25.91 -10.60
CA TYR A 559 -0.04 -25.78 -12.03
C TYR A 559 0.69 -26.98 -12.61
N SER A 560 1.29 -27.83 -11.79
CA SER A 560 2.02 -29.01 -12.28
C SER A 560 1.44 -30.32 -11.78
N GLY A 561 0.55 -30.30 -10.78
CA GLY A 561 0.03 -31.51 -10.13
C GLY A 561 1.05 -32.24 -9.25
N ARG A 562 2.32 -31.78 -9.23
CA ARG A 562 3.40 -32.39 -8.43
C ARG A 562 3.04 -32.39 -6.94
N LYS A 563 3.21 -33.53 -6.28
CA LYS A 563 3.06 -33.66 -4.83
C LYS A 563 4.10 -32.79 -4.11
N ILE A 564 3.66 -32.11 -3.06
CA ILE A 564 4.44 -31.21 -2.21
C ILE A 564 4.44 -31.83 -0.81
N SER A 565 5.60 -32.00 -0.21
CA SER A 565 5.72 -32.47 1.19
C SER A 565 5.60 -31.31 2.19
N PHE A 566 5.60 -31.62 3.49
CA PHE A 566 5.63 -30.56 4.50
C PHE A 566 6.99 -29.83 4.53
N GLU A 567 8.08 -30.56 4.33
CA GLU A 567 9.46 -30.06 4.28
C GLU A 567 9.62 -29.04 3.16
N ASP A 568 8.98 -29.28 2.01
CA ASP A 568 8.92 -28.36 0.87
C ASP A 568 8.29 -27.00 1.24
N LEU A 569 7.38 -26.96 2.22
CA LEU A 569 6.78 -25.69 2.71
C LEU A 569 7.78 -24.84 3.50
N LEU A 570 8.76 -25.48 4.13
CA LEU A 570 9.80 -24.84 4.93
C LEU A 570 10.87 -24.20 4.04
N ASP A 571 11.03 -24.70 2.81
CA ASP A 571 11.90 -24.12 1.80
C ASP A 571 11.33 -22.78 1.27
N THR A 572 12.13 -21.72 1.35
CA THR A 572 11.73 -20.35 0.98
C THR A 572 11.84 -20.05 -0.52
N GLY A 573 12.47 -20.94 -1.30
CA GLY A 573 12.73 -20.82 -2.72
C GLY A 573 11.99 -21.85 -3.58
N PHE A 574 11.56 -22.97 -3.00
CA PHE A 574 10.91 -24.06 -3.74
C PHE A 574 9.46 -23.76 -4.11
N LEU A 575 8.71 -23.10 -3.22
CA LEU A 575 7.29 -22.81 -3.39
C LEU A 575 6.97 -21.32 -3.26
N ASP A 576 6.08 -20.85 -4.14
CA ASP A 576 5.51 -19.52 -4.10
C ASP A 576 3.99 -19.56 -3.92
N ILE A 577 3.47 -18.46 -3.38
CA ILE A 577 2.04 -18.17 -3.40
C ILE A 577 1.79 -17.26 -4.60
N ASP A 578 1.07 -17.77 -5.60
CA ASP A 578 0.71 -17.03 -6.79
C ASP A 578 -0.73 -16.48 -6.71
N HIS A 579 -0.98 -15.39 -7.42
CA HIS A 579 -2.30 -14.89 -7.71
C HIS A 579 -2.82 -15.50 -9.01
N ILE A 580 -3.87 -16.32 -8.94
CA ILE A 580 -4.47 -17.01 -10.09
C ILE A 580 -4.70 -16.02 -11.23
N ILE A 581 -5.50 -14.99 -10.94
CA ILE A 581 -5.60 -13.80 -11.78
C ILE A 581 -4.61 -12.79 -11.22
N PRO A 582 -3.63 -12.34 -12.02
CA PRO A 582 -2.54 -11.52 -11.53
C PRO A 582 -3.01 -10.28 -10.79
N TYR A 583 -2.38 -10.00 -9.64
CA TYR A 583 -2.77 -8.88 -8.78
C TYR A 583 -2.76 -7.53 -9.53
N SER A 584 -1.86 -7.32 -10.48
CA SER A 584 -1.83 -6.07 -11.27
C SER A 584 -3.04 -5.88 -12.19
N LYS A 585 -3.77 -6.97 -12.50
CA LYS A 585 -4.98 -6.97 -13.32
C LYS A 585 -6.24 -6.97 -12.46
N SER A 586 -6.30 -7.81 -11.42
CA SER A 586 -7.49 -7.94 -10.56
C SER A 586 -7.46 -7.01 -9.35
N MET A 587 -6.33 -6.84 -8.67
CA MET A 587 -6.25 -6.27 -7.29
C MET A 587 -6.93 -7.16 -6.23
N ASP A 588 -7.26 -8.39 -6.58
CA ASP A 588 -7.85 -9.39 -5.70
C ASP A 588 -6.73 -10.09 -4.92
N ASP A 589 -6.48 -9.64 -3.70
CA ASP A 589 -5.58 -10.33 -2.74
C ASP A 589 -6.32 -11.35 -1.86
N SER A 590 -7.59 -11.64 -2.20
CA SER A 590 -8.41 -12.57 -1.42
C SER A 590 -7.82 -13.97 -1.46
N PHE A 591 -8.15 -14.75 -0.44
CA PHE A 591 -7.72 -16.14 -0.36
C PHE A 591 -8.18 -16.96 -1.57
N ASN A 592 -9.31 -16.63 -2.20
CA ASN A 592 -9.83 -17.34 -3.37
C ASN A 592 -9.05 -17.06 -4.65
N ASN A 593 -8.24 -15.99 -4.69
CA ASN A 593 -7.35 -15.70 -5.81
C ASN A 593 -5.90 -16.17 -5.55
N LYS A 594 -5.61 -16.79 -4.39
CA LYS A 594 -4.27 -17.27 -4.03
C LYS A 594 -4.16 -18.78 -4.14
N VAL A 595 -3.03 -19.25 -4.66
CA VAL A 595 -2.70 -20.67 -4.80
C VAL A 595 -1.24 -20.91 -4.47
N LEU A 596 -0.92 -22.10 -3.99
CA LEU A 596 0.44 -22.56 -3.77
C LEU A 596 0.94 -23.28 -5.02
N CYS A 597 2.10 -22.91 -5.53
CA CYS A 597 2.72 -23.58 -6.67
C CYS A 597 4.23 -23.64 -6.52
N LEU A 598 4.86 -24.46 -7.36
CA LEU A 598 6.32 -24.44 -7.50
C LEU A 598 6.74 -23.03 -7.92
N ALA A 599 7.80 -22.51 -7.31
CA ALA A 599 8.30 -21.17 -7.60
C ALA A 599 8.72 -21.00 -9.07
N GLU A 600 9.13 -22.10 -9.72
CA GLU A 600 9.38 -22.13 -11.16
C GLU A 600 8.10 -21.89 -11.98
N GLU A 601 7.01 -22.59 -11.68
CA GLU A 601 5.72 -22.44 -12.36
C GLU A 601 5.18 -21.01 -12.21
N ASN A 602 5.30 -20.43 -11.01
CA ASN A 602 4.94 -19.03 -10.76
C ASN A 602 5.76 -18.05 -11.62
N ARG A 603 7.09 -18.22 -11.63
CA ARG A 603 8.01 -17.40 -12.43
C ARG A 603 7.68 -17.47 -13.93
N ASN A 604 7.28 -18.64 -14.41
CA ASN A 604 6.90 -18.86 -15.81
C ASN A 604 5.51 -18.30 -16.14
N LYS A 605 4.55 -18.35 -15.20
CA LYS A 605 3.20 -17.78 -15.37
C LYS A 605 3.19 -16.25 -15.48
N LYS A 606 4.03 -15.55 -14.70
CA LYS A 606 4.15 -14.08 -14.70
C LYS A 606 2.80 -13.39 -14.44
N ASN A 607 2.48 -12.39 -15.26
CA ASN A 607 1.30 -11.53 -15.15
C ASN A 607 0.16 -12.02 -16.05
N ASP A 608 0.01 -13.33 -16.22
CA ASP A 608 -1.05 -13.97 -17.00
C ASP A 608 -1.94 -14.88 -16.17
N ILE A 609 -3.11 -15.19 -16.74
CA ILE A 609 -4.04 -16.20 -16.21
C ILE A 609 -3.53 -17.61 -16.55
N PRO A 610 -3.98 -18.66 -15.83
CA PRO A 610 -3.51 -20.02 -16.06
C PRO A 610 -3.71 -20.50 -17.50
N PHE A 611 -4.80 -20.12 -18.17
CA PHE A 611 -5.08 -20.49 -19.56
C PHE A 611 -3.99 -20.04 -20.53
N ASN A 612 -3.73 -18.72 -20.58
CA ASN A 612 -2.67 -18.15 -21.42
C ASN A 612 -1.28 -18.68 -21.03
N TYR A 613 -1.06 -18.97 -19.75
CA TYR A 613 0.17 -19.61 -19.29
C TYR A 613 0.33 -21.00 -19.91
N TYR A 614 -0.68 -21.87 -19.80
CA TYR A 614 -0.68 -23.22 -20.35
C TYR A 614 -0.50 -23.23 -21.87
N GLN A 615 -1.23 -22.35 -22.58
CA GLN A 615 -1.05 -22.17 -24.03
C GLN A 615 0.38 -21.74 -24.38
N ARG A 616 0.93 -20.75 -23.66
CA ARG A 616 2.31 -20.28 -23.89
C ARG A 616 3.32 -21.38 -23.67
N ILE A 617 3.09 -22.28 -22.72
CA ILE A 617 4.02 -23.36 -22.43
C ILE A 617 3.78 -24.63 -23.25
N ASP A 618 2.80 -24.64 -24.14
CA ASP A 618 2.40 -25.80 -24.95
C ASP A 618 2.03 -27.01 -24.08
N ARG A 619 1.43 -26.75 -22.92
CA ARG A 619 0.94 -27.78 -21.99
C ARG A 619 -0.55 -27.92 -22.20
N ASP A 620 -1.02 -29.17 -22.30
CA ASP A 620 -2.44 -29.47 -22.52
C ASP A 620 -3.31 -28.83 -21.41
N TRP A 621 -4.27 -28.01 -21.82
CA TRP A 621 -5.21 -27.37 -20.92
C TRP A 621 -6.10 -28.39 -20.19
N ASN A 622 -6.41 -29.52 -20.82
CA ASN A 622 -7.19 -30.60 -20.20
C ASN A 622 -6.47 -31.22 -19.01
N LEU A 623 -5.12 -31.21 -19.00
CA LEU A 623 -4.34 -31.60 -17.84
C LEU A 623 -4.56 -30.65 -16.66
N LEU A 624 -4.65 -29.32 -16.88
CA LEU A 624 -5.01 -28.43 -15.77
C LEU A 624 -6.43 -28.72 -15.29
N ILE A 625 -7.39 -28.87 -16.21
CA ILE A 625 -8.78 -29.18 -15.86
C ILE A 625 -8.83 -30.44 -14.98
N SER A 626 -8.13 -31.51 -15.33
CA SER A 626 -8.12 -32.75 -14.56
C SER A 626 -7.48 -32.56 -13.18
N ILE A 627 -6.33 -31.87 -13.10
CA ILE A 627 -5.67 -31.53 -11.83
C ILE A 627 -6.63 -30.75 -10.91
N ILE A 628 -7.20 -29.64 -11.40
CA ILE A 628 -8.07 -28.77 -10.60
C ILE A 628 -9.38 -29.47 -10.22
N THR A 629 -9.95 -30.26 -11.12
CA THR A 629 -11.18 -31.01 -10.84
C THR A 629 -10.93 -32.06 -9.75
N SER A 630 -9.77 -32.74 -9.78
CA SER A 630 -9.38 -33.76 -8.79
C SER A 630 -9.16 -33.24 -7.37
N MET A 631 -8.85 -31.95 -7.19
CA MET A 631 -8.63 -31.35 -5.87
C MET A 631 -9.95 -31.21 -5.09
N LYS A 632 -10.23 -32.12 -4.17
CA LYS A 632 -11.51 -32.25 -3.45
C LYS A 632 -11.74 -31.12 -2.45
N ASN A 633 -10.67 -30.66 -1.79
CA ASN A 633 -10.77 -29.66 -0.73
C ASN A 633 -10.83 -28.21 -1.26
N MET A 634 -10.64 -28.00 -2.57
CA MET A 634 -10.65 -26.66 -3.18
C MET A 634 -12.07 -26.16 -3.47
N LYS A 635 -12.36 -24.92 -3.06
CA LYS A 635 -13.66 -24.29 -3.30
C LYS A 635 -13.97 -24.09 -4.79
N ILE A 636 -15.22 -24.28 -5.18
CA ILE A 636 -15.73 -24.07 -6.55
C ILE A 636 -15.38 -22.67 -7.08
N ALA A 637 -15.52 -21.63 -6.27
CA ALA A 637 -15.18 -20.25 -6.66
C ALA A 637 -13.69 -20.04 -6.97
N LYS A 638 -12.79 -20.86 -6.41
CA LYS A 638 -11.36 -20.84 -6.72
C LYS A 638 -11.09 -21.66 -7.99
N LYS A 639 -11.72 -22.83 -8.13
CA LYS A 639 -11.64 -23.66 -9.36
C LYS A 639 -12.09 -22.86 -10.59
N SER A 640 -13.22 -22.16 -10.51
CA SER A 640 -13.73 -21.31 -11.59
C SER A 640 -12.74 -20.21 -12.01
N ARG A 641 -12.02 -19.59 -11.07
CA ARG A 641 -10.96 -18.61 -11.39
C ARG A 641 -9.77 -19.27 -12.10
N LEU A 642 -9.36 -20.46 -11.65
CA LEU A 642 -8.24 -21.21 -12.24
C LEU A 642 -8.51 -21.64 -13.67
N LEU A 643 -9.77 -21.95 -13.99
CA LEU A 643 -10.21 -22.45 -15.29
C LEU A 643 -10.74 -21.34 -16.22
N LYS A 644 -10.57 -20.07 -15.87
CA LYS A 644 -11.03 -18.95 -16.69
C LYS A 644 -10.14 -18.80 -17.92
N GLN A 645 -10.75 -18.78 -19.11
CA GLN A 645 -10.04 -18.63 -20.39
C GLN A 645 -9.90 -17.16 -20.82
N GLU A 646 -10.84 -16.30 -20.43
CA GLU A 646 -10.83 -14.87 -20.77
C GLU A 646 -11.12 -13.96 -19.57
N LEU A 647 -10.65 -12.71 -19.64
CA LEU A 647 -10.86 -11.70 -18.61
C LEU A 647 -11.95 -10.70 -19.04
N SER A 648 -13.22 -11.09 -18.96
CA SER A 648 -14.36 -10.22 -19.25
C SER A 648 -14.73 -9.25 -18.10
N ASP A 649 -14.30 -9.52 -16.86
CA ASP A 649 -14.84 -8.86 -15.64
C ASP A 649 -13.78 -8.11 -14.81
N ILE A 650 -12.90 -7.32 -15.44
CA ILE A 650 -11.84 -6.59 -14.69
C ILE A 650 -12.43 -5.57 -13.68
N GLU A 651 -13.69 -5.14 -13.87
CA GLU A 651 -14.37 -4.20 -12.97
C GLU A 651 -14.83 -4.82 -11.64
N GLY A 652 -15.19 -6.11 -11.62
CA GLY A 652 -15.65 -6.81 -10.41
C GLY A 652 -14.55 -7.05 -9.37
N PHE A 653 -13.28 -6.90 -9.75
CA PHE A 653 -12.14 -7.22 -8.88
C PHE A 653 -11.72 -6.06 -7.94
N ILE A 654 -12.56 -5.02 -7.86
CA ILE A 654 -12.33 -3.75 -7.19
C ILE A 654 -12.69 -3.77 -5.68
N GLU A 655 -12.53 -4.90 -4.98
CA GLU A 655 -12.89 -5.02 -3.54
C GLU A 655 -12.14 -4.00 -2.64
N ARG A 656 -10.90 -3.65 -2.99
CA ARG A 656 -10.10 -2.66 -2.24
C ARG A 656 -10.71 -1.25 -2.32
N ASN A 657 -11.27 -0.87 -3.48
CA ASN A 657 -11.87 0.45 -3.62
C ASN A 657 -13.22 0.54 -2.91
N ILE A 658 -13.97 -0.56 -2.81
CA ILE A 658 -15.21 -0.60 -2.04
C ILE A 658 -14.91 -0.31 -0.56
N ASN A 659 -13.85 -0.89 0.01
CA ASN A 659 -13.45 -0.61 1.39
C ASN A 659 -13.01 0.85 1.61
N ASP A 660 -12.24 1.41 0.68
CA ASP A 660 -11.82 2.82 0.75
C ASP A 660 -13.01 3.77 0.58
N THR A 661 -13.97 3.47 -0.31
CA THR A 661 -15.24 4.21 -0.43
C THR A 661 -16.09 4.08 0.85
N ARG A 662 -16.24 2.87 1.42
CA ARG A 662 -16.95 2.64 2.69
C ARG A 662 -16.35 3.44 3.85
N TYR A 663 -15.02 3.55 3.90
CA TYR A 663 -14.34 4.35 4.92
C TYR A 663 -14.50 5.85 4.64
N ALA A 664 -14.35 6.28 3.38
CA ALA A 664 -14.54 7.68 2.99
C ALA A 664 -15.94 8.19 3.31
N THR A 665 -16.98 7.45 2.93
CA THR A 665 -18.36 7.87 3.18
C THR A 665 -18.69 7.92 4.66
N ARG A 666 -18.26 6.94 5.47
CA ARG A 666 -18.44 7.00 6.94
C ARG A 666 -17.76 8.21 7.55
N TYR A 667 -16.49 8.43 7.20
CA TYR A 667 -15.75 9.61 7.65
C TYR A 667 -16.45 10.92 7.22
N ILE A 668 -16.89 11.04 5.97
CA ILE A 668 -17.58 12.22 5.45
C ILE A 668 -18.90 12.45 6.19
N LYS A 669 -19.70 11.40 6.41
CA LYS A 669 -20.95 11.48 7.18
C LYS A 669 -20.69 12.05 8.57
N ASP A 670 -19.81 11.39 9.33
CA ASP A 670 -19.51 11.77 10.71
C ASP A 670 -18.91 13.18 10.77
N PHE A 671 -18.08 13.55 9.79
CA PHE A 671 -17.52 14.90 9.69
C PHE A 671 -18.61 15.95 9.45
N LEU A 672 -19.55 15.70 8.53
CA LEU A 672 -20.63 16.65 8.23
C LEU A 672 -21.58 16.84 9.41
N GLU A 673 -21.96 15.75 10.09
CA GLU A 673 -22.84 15.82 11.28
C GLU A 673 -22.26 16.71 12.38
N ASN A 674 -20.94 16.64 12.57
CA ASN A 674 -20.26 17.35 13.65
C ASN A 674 -19.78 18.77 13.27
N ASN A 675 -19.71 19.12 11.98
CA ASN A 675 -19.07 20.37 11.54
C ASN A 675 -19.91 21.25 10.61
N LEU A 676 -21.00 20.75 10.02
CA LEU A 676 -21.86 21.52 9.11
C LEU A 676 -23.15 21.97 9.82
N GLU A 677 -23.46 23.25 9.65
CA GLU A 677 -24.74 23.84 10.03
C GLU A 677 -25.78 23.64 8.93
N PHE A 678 -26.93 23.07 9.30
CA PHE A 678 -28.06 22.82 8.40
C PHE A 678 -29.15 23.86 8.61
N LYS A 679 -30.06 23.98 7.65
CA LYS A 679 -31.26 24.80 7.83
C LYS A 679 -32.06 24.29 9.04
N GLU A 680 -32.51 25.22 9.88
CA GLU A 680 -33.38 24.90 11.02
C GLU A 680 -34.67 24.27 10.50
N ASN A 681 -34.97 23.10 11.05
CA ASN A 681 -36.17 22.34 10.74
C ASN A 681 -36.35 21.32 11.88
N GLU A 682 -37.33 21.55 12.73
CA GLU A 682 -37.60 20.79 13.96
C GLU A 682 -38.05 19.35 13.69
N PHE A 683 -38.64 19.10 12.52
CA PHE A 683 -39.14 17.79 12.12
C PHE A 683 -38.01 16.85 11.65
N ILE A 684 -36.82 17.38 11.34
CA ILE A 684 -35.69 16.59 10.85
C ILE A 684 -34.65 16.43 11.95
N LYS A 685 -34.76 15.32 12.71
CA LYS A 685 -33.81 14.99 13.77
C LYS A 685 -32.42 14.57 13.26
N VAL A 686 -32.37 13.88 12.11
CA VAL A 686 -31.12 13.36 11.52
C VAL A 686 -30.85 14.07 10.19
N LYS A 687 -29.93 15.03 10.22
CA LYS A 687 -29.60 15.91 9.09
C LYS A 687 -28.67 15.29 8.04
N VAL A 688 -27.90 14.24 8.39
CA VAL A 688 -27.07 13.50 7.45
C VAL A 688 -27.44 12.02 7.49
N GLN A 689 -27.97 11.51 6.39
CA GLN A 689 -28.42 10.13 6.30
C GLN A 689 -27.57 9.34 5.33
N ALA A 690 -27.33 8.09 5.69
CA ALA A 690 -26.62 7.16 4.83
C ALA A 690 -27.58 6.17 4.17
N ARG A 691 -27.31 5.86 2.90
CA ARG A 691 -28.12 4.99 2.05
C ARG A 691 -27.25 3.86 1.51
N SER A 692 -27.70 2.61 1.59
CA SER A 692 -26.91 1.47 1.10
C SER A 692 -26.93 1.41 -0.42
N GLY A 693 -25.84 0.96 -1.04
CA GLY A 693 -25.81 0.75 -2.50
C GLY A 693 -26.79 -0.33 -2.98
N GLY A 694 -27.17 -1.26 -2.08
CA GLY A 694 -28.25 -2.21 -2.35
C GLY A 694 -29.61 -1.52 -2.48
N LEU A 695 -29.89 -0.53 -1.63
CA LEU A 695 -31.13 0.27 -1.69
C LEU A 695 -31.20 1.06 -3.00
N THR A 696 -30.14 1.81 -3.34
CA THR A 696 -30.10 2.63 -4.55
C THR A 696 -30.29 1.78 -5.81
N SER A 697 -29.73 0.56 -5.84
CA SER A 697 -29.91 -0.38 -6.94
C SER A 697 -31.36 -0.85 -7.10
N VAL A 698 -32.04 -1.17 -5.99
CA VAL A 698 -33.46 -1.58 -6.00
C VAL A 698 -34.36 -0.42 -6.45
N LEU A 699 -34.12 0.79 -5.94
CA LEU A 699 -34.87 1.99 -6.33
C LEU A 699 -34.64 2.33 -7.80
N SER A 700 -33.39 2.27 -8.27
CA SER A 700 -33.03 2.47 -9.67
C SER A 700 -33.83 1.52 -10.57
N TYR A 701 -33.89 0.24 -10.22
CA TYR A 701 -34.66 -0.73 -10.99
C TYR A 701 -36.16 -0.43 -10.99
N ASN A 702 -36.76 -0.21 -9.81
CA ASN A 702 -38.20 0.07 -9.68
C ASN A 702 -38.64 1.35 -10.39
N TRP A 703 -37.79 2.37 -10.40
CA TRP A 703 -38.09 3.64 -11.06
C TRP A 703 -37.76 3.64 -12.57
N GLY A 704 -37.41 2.47 -13.14
CA GLY A 704 -37.12 2.32 -14.57
C GLY A 704 -35.80 2.97 -14.99
N MET A 705 -34.85 3.08 -14.07
CA MET A 705 -33.59 3.79 -14.24
C MET A 705 -32.47 2.79 -14.58
N SER A 706 -32.35 2.39 -15.86
CA SER A 706 -31.23 1.53 -16.32
C SER A 706 -29.88 2.23 -16.20
N LYS A 707 -28.81 1.49 -15.88
CA LYS A 707 -27.45 2.01 -15.69
C LYS A 707 -26.55 1.50 -16.82
N ASP A 708 -26.14 2.38 -17.72
CA ASP A 708 -24.97 2.11 -18.56
C ASP A 708 -23.75 2.86 -17.97
N ARG A 709 -22.87 2.10 -17.32
CA ARG A 709 -21.65 2.65 -16.67
C ARG A 709 -20.52 2.84 -17.66
N GLU A 710 -20.57 2.18 -18.81
CA GLU A 710 -19.50 2.24 -19.81
C GLU A 710 -19.64 3.44 -20.73
N GLU A 711 -20.88 3.90 -20.95
CA GLU A 711 -21.17 4.95 -21.94
C GLU A 711 -21.00 6.39 -21.43
N SER A 712 -21.29 6.69 -20.16
CA SER A 712 -21.34 8.09 -19.70
C SER A 712 -21.00 8.32 -18.23
N TYR A 713 -20.40 9.47 -17.91
CA TYR A 713 -20.21 9.94 -16.52
C TYR A 713 -21.52 10.30 -15.79
N PHE A 714 -22.63 10.45 -16.52
CA PHE A 714 -23.90 10.92 -15.96
C PHE A 714 -24.55 9.96 -14.94
N HIS A 715 -24.18 8.68 -14.95
CA HIS A 715 -24.70 7.71 -13.98
C HIS A 715 -24.43 8.12 -12.52
N HIS A 716 -23.35 8.88 -12.25
CA HIS A 716 -23.09 9.43 -10.91
C HIS A 716 -24.12 10.47 -10.48
N ALA A 717 -24.55 11.35 -11.38
CA ALA A 717 -25.60 12.32 -11.07
C ALA A 717 -26.96 11.62 -10.90
N LYS A 718 -27.25 10.64 -11.75
CA LYS A 718 -28.44 9.78 -11.64
C LYS A 718 -28.51 9.09 -10.28
N ASP A 719 -27.41 8.47 -9.84
CA ASP A 719 -27.30 7.84 -8.53
C ASP A 719 -27.46 8.86 -7.40
N ALA A 720 -26.89 10.06 -7.53
CA ALA A 720 -27.09 11.15 -6.57
C ALA A 720 -28.56 11.62 -6.47
N ILE A 721 -29.31 11.67 -7.59
CA ILE A 721 -30.74 12.01 -7.58
C ILE A 721 -31.53 10.91 -6.85
N ILE A 722 -31.25 9.64 -7.14
CA ILE A 722 -31.88 8.49 -6.46
C ILE A 722 -31.59 8.55 -4.95
N VAL A 723 -30.35 8.85 -4.57
CA VAL A 723 -29.94 9.00 -3.17
C VAL A 723 -30.67 10.16 -2.50
N ALA A 724 -30.81 11.31 -3.16
CA ALA A 724 -31.58 12.45 -2.64
C ALA A 724 -33.04 12.05 -2.36
N CYS A 725 -33.67 11.32 -3.29
CA CYS A 725 -35.08 10.94 -3.21
C CYS A 725 -35.35 9.69 -2.36
N SER A 726 -34.32 9.02 -1.87
CA SER A 726 -34.47 7.82 -1.03
C SER A 726 -34.90 8.22 0.40
N THR A 727 -36.11 7.85 0.78
CA THR A 727 -36.72 8.22 2.07
C THR A 727 -36.44 7.17 3.15
N GLN A 728 -36.57 7.55 4.44
CA GLN A 728 -36.43 6.58 5.53
C GLN A 728 -37.55 5.52 5.52
N GLY A 729 -38.74 5.88 5.05
CA GLY A 729 -39.86 4.95 4.86
C GLY A 729 -39.53 3.86 3.84
N MET A 730 -38.92 4.23 2.70
CA MET A 730 -38.45 3.25 1.70
C MET A 730 -37.42 2.28 2.28
N VAL A 731 -36.50 2.77 3.12
CA VAL A 731 -35.50 1.91 3.80
C VAL A 731 -36.18 0.88 4.70
N GLN A 732 -37.15 1.31 5.51
CA GLN A 732 -37.89 0.44 6.42
C GLN A 732 -38.74 -0.57 5.66
N TYR A 733 -39.43 -0.14 4.61
CA TYR A 733 -40.26 -0.99 3.75
C TYR A 733 -39.44 -2.10 3.09
N ILE A 734 -38.32 -1.76 2.42
CA ILE A 734 -37.43 -2.74 1.78
C ILE A 734 -36.82 -3.68 2.84
N SER A 735 -36.45 -3.16 4.01
CA SER A 735 -35.93 -4.00 5.10
C SER A 735 -36.97 -4.98 5.63
N LYS A 736 -38.25 -4.60 5.70
CA LYS A 736 -39.36 -5.46 6.14
C LYS A 736 -39.62 -6.54 5.10
N ILE A 737 -39.70 -6.17 3.82
CA ILE A 737 -39.83 -7.11 2.70
C ILE A 737 -38.68 -8.12 2.71
N SER A 738 -37.43 -7.66 2.82
CA SER A 738 -36.26 -8.54 2.84
C SER A 738 -36.27 -9.55 4.00
N GLN A 739 -36.90 -9.22 5.13
CA GLN A 739 -37.09 -10.14 6.27
C GLN A 739 -38.25 -11.12 6.03
N GLN A 740 -39.32 -10.69 5.36
CA GLN A 740 -40.51 -11.51 5.11
C GLN A 740 -40.27 -12.60 4.06
N TYR A 741 -39.48 -12.33 3.02
CA TYR A 741 -39.24 -13.28 1.91
C TYR A 741 -37.94 -14.10 2.07
N GLU A 742 -37.40 -14.17 3.28
CA GLU A 742 -36.09 -14.74 3.62
C GLU A 742 -35.96 -16.26 3.37
N ASN A 743 -37.07 -17.00 3.41
CA ASN A 743 -37.10 -18.46 3.24
C ASN A 743 -37.45 -18.94 1.82
N ASP A 744 -37.74 -18.02 0.89
CA ASP A 744 -38.25 -18.36 -0.45
C ASP A 744 -37.43 -17.62 -1.53
N LYS A 745 -36.32 -18.25 -1.95
CA LYS A 745 -35.37 -17.70 -2.93
C LYS A 745 -36.03 -17.38 -4.29
N ASP A 746 -37.09 -18.09 -4.65
CA ASP A 746 -37.81 -17.87 -5.90
C ASP A 746 -38.74 -16.66 -5.82
N LYS A 747 -39.30 -16.34 -4.65
CA LYS A 747 -40.06 -15.08 -4.45
C LYS A 747 -39.18 -13.84 -4.39
N MET A 748 -37.95 -13.92 -3.87
CA MET A 748 -37.00 -12.80 -3.90
C MET A 748 -36.62 -12.41 -5.34
N LYS A 749 -36.61 -13.38 -6.27
CA LYS A 749 -36.51 -13.14 -7.72
C LYS A 749 -37.78 -12.48 -8.26
N LYS A 750 -38.97 -12.93 -7.85
CA LYS A 750 -40.27 -12.34 -8.25
C LYS A 750 -40.49 -10.89 -7.80
N ILE A 751 -39.89 -10.43 -6.70
CA ILE A 751 -39.90 -9.00 -6.29
C ILE A 751 -39.22 -8.10 -7.33
N LYS A 752 -38.30 -8.64 -8.13
CA LYS A 752 -37.72 -7.94 -9.27
C LYS A 752 -38.58 -8.03 -10.54
N ASP A 753 -39.55 -8.94 -10.62
CA ASP A 753 -40.19 -9.27 -11.90
C ASP A 753 -41.71 -8.98 -12.00
N LYS A 754 -42.46 -8.67 -10.92
CA LYS A 754 -43.90 -8.31 -11.04
C LYS A 754 -44.45 -7.25 -10.09
N THR A 755 -45.55 -6.65 -10.57
CA THR A 755 -46.24 -5.39 -10.32
C THR A 755 -46.97 -5.18 -8.98
N GLU A 756 -47.02 -6.14 -8.06
CA GLU A 756 -47.81 -6.02 -6.80
C GLU A 756 -47.08 -5.29 -5.66
N ASN A 757 -45.76 -5.02 -5.78
CA ASN A 757 -44.94 -4.35 -4.77
C ASN A 757 -44.12 -3.18 -5.37
N CYS A 758 -44.73 -2.37 -6.24
CA CYS A 758 -44.05 -1.26 -6.89
C CYS A 758 -43.72 -0.17 -5.87
N ILE A 759 -42.43 0.11 -5.66
CA ILE A 759 -42.03 1.25 -4.83
C ILE A 759 -42.43 2.52 -5.58
N PRO A 760 -43.30 3.37 -5.02
CA PRO A 760 -43.80 4.54 -5.73
C PRO A 760 -42.64 5.45 -6.15
N LYS A 761 -42.76 6.05 -7.33
CA LYS A 761 -41.83 7.09 -7.78
C LYS A 761 -41.93 8.29 -6.83
N PRO A 762 -40.87 9.11 -6.71
CA PRO A 762 -40.91 10.32 -5.90
C PRO A 762 -42.00 11.31 -6.34
N TRP A 763 -42.29 11.39 -7.64
CA TRP A 763 -43.43 12.11 -8.26
C TRP A 763 -43.68 11.56 -9.67
N ASP A 764 -44.77 11.97 -10.33
CA ASP A 764 -45.25 11.35 -11.57
C ASP A 764 -44.27 11.46 -12.74
N SER A 765 -43.77 12.68 -13.02
CA SER A 765 -42.82 12.95 -14.11
C SER A 765 -41.36 12.61 -13.78
N PHE A 766 -41.09 11.98 -12.64
CA PHE A 766 -39.73 11.80 -12.09
C PHE A 766 -38.69 11.32 -13.11
N ARG A 767 -39.05 10.35 -13.95
CA ARG A 767 -38.11 9.82 -14.95
C ARG A 767 -37.73 10.85 -16.00
N ALA A 768 -38.71 11.56 -16.57
CA ALA A 768 -38.50 12.58 -17.58
C ALA A 768 -37.67 13.73 -17.01
N ASP A 769 -37.99 14.18 -15.79
CA ASP A 769 -37.25 15.24 -15.11
C ASP A 769 -35.79 14.85 -14.85
N VAL A 770 -35.51 13.57 -14.54
CA VAL A 770 -34.13 13.10 -14.38
C VAL A 770 -33.38 13.07 -15.72
N GLU A 771 -34.01 12.59 -16.78
CA GLU A 771 -33.43 12.55 -18.13
C GLU A 771 -33.08 13.98 -18.60
N GLU A 772 -34.01 14.92 -18.48
CA GLU A 772 -33.79 16.36 -18.76
C GLU A 772 -32.67 16.95 -17.90
N SER A 773 -32.67 16.66 -16.59
CA SER A 773 -31.64 17.14 -15.67
C SER A 773 -30.24 16.67 -16.09
N ILE A 774 -30.13 15.41 -16.53
CA ILE A 774 -28.87 14.77 -16.93
C ILE A 774 -28.34 15.36 -18.24
N GLU A 775 -29.20 15.58 -19.24
CA GLU A 775 -28.81 16.17 -20.53
C GLU A 775 -28.19 17.57 -20.35
N GLY A 776 -28.67 18.32 -19.36
CA GLY A 776 -28.14 19.64 -19.00
C GLY A 776 -26.81 19.64 -18.22
N ILE A 777 -26.20 18.49 -17.94
CA ILE A 777 -24.98 18.40 -17.12
C ILE A 777 -23.72 18.70 -17.95
N PHE A 778 -22.91 19.64 -17.46
CA PHE A 778 -21.52 19.78 -17.86
C PHE A 778 -20.61 19.12 -16.83
N VAL A 779 -19.97 17.99 -17.17
CA VAL A 779 -19.10 17.25 -16.26
C VAL A 779 -17.87 18.08 -15.93
N SER A 780 -17.64 18.34 -14.65
CA SER A 780 -16.54 19.15 -14.15
C SER A 780 -15.31 18.28 -13.85
N PHE A 781 -14.15 18.58 -14.45
CA PHE A 781 -12.89 17.90 -14.12
C PHE A 781 -12.01 18.73 -13.19
N ALA A 782 -11.41 18.08 -12.20
CA ALA A 782 -10.47 18.74 -11.30
C ALA A 782 -9.15 19.09 -12.02
N PRO A 783 -8.75 20.37 -12.06
CA PRO A 783 -7.55 20.80 -12.78
C PRO A 783 -6.28 20.21 -12.16
N ARG A 784 -5.28 19.90 -13.00
CA ARG A 784 -4.01 19.28 -12.58
C ARG A 784 -2.81 20.20 -12.84
N HIS A 785 -2.67 21.25 -12.04
CA HIS A 785 -1.61 22.26 -12.24
C HIS A 785 -0.34 22.00 -11.42
N LYS A 786 -0.10 20.73 -11.07
CA LYS A 786 1.05 20.35 -10.24
C LYS A 786 2.33 20.33 -11.07
N VAL A 787 3.31 21.15 -10.68
CA VAL A 787 4.62 21.25 -11.35
C VAL A 787 5.67 20.25 -10.86
N THR A 788 5.29 19.33 -9.96
CA THR A 788 6.22 18.35 -9.36
C THR A 788 5.82 16.93 -9.72
N GLY A 789 6.81 16.13 -10.10
CA GLY A 789 6.62 14.76 -10.59
C GLY A 789 7.97 14.06 -10.78
N SER A 790 8.00 12.98 -11.57
CA SER A 790 9.29 12.41 -11.99
C SER A 790 9.96 13.32 -13.02
N ALA A 791 11.24 13.66 -12.82
CA ALA A 791 12.00 14.49 -13.75
C ALA A 791 12.43 13.71 -15.01
N HIS A 792 12.76 12.43 -14.85
CA HIS A 792 13.16 11.52 -15.92
C HIS A 792 12.70 10.09 -15.63
N LYS A 793 12.76 9.21 -16.62
CA LYS A 793 12.61 7.76 -16.44
C LYS A 793 13.84 7.18 -15.74
N GLU A 794 13.69 6.05 -15.05
CA GLU A 794 14.78 5.47 -14.24
C GLU A 794 15.90 4.83 -15.08
N THR A 795 15.58 4.35 -16.27
CA THR A 795 16.55 3.76 -17.20
C THR A 795 17.50 4.83 -17.73
N ILE A 796 18.81 4.55 -17.65
CA ILE A 796 19.87 5.40 -18.20
C ILE A 796 20.47 4.67 -19.40
N TYR A 797 20.41 5.33 -20.54
CA TYR A 797 20.97 4.91 -21.82
C TYR A 797 22.40 5.45 -21.97
N SER A 798 23.26 4.66 -22.60
CA SER A 798 24.59 5.10 -23.01
C SER A 798 24.48 5.96 -24.26
N LYS A 799 24.97 7.21 -24.17
CA LYS A 799 24.94 8.20 -25.25
C LYS A 799 26.15 8.16 -26.19
N LYS A 800 27.02 7.14 -26.07
CA LYS A 800 28.29 7.05 -26.82
C LYS A 800 28.12 7.18 -28.35
N HIS A 801 27.01 6.67 -28.89
CA HIS A 801 26.72 6.65 -30.32
C HIS A 801 25.69 7.71 -30.75
N LEU A 802 25.27 8.61 -29.84
CA LEU A 802 24.18 9.54 -30.10
C LEU A 802 24.56 10.64 -31.11
N GLU A 803 25.78 11.18 -31.00
CA GLU A 803 26.23 12.30 -31.84
C GLU A 803 26.52 11.87 -33.29
N LYS A 804 27.27 10.78 -33.47
CA LYS A 804 27.70 10.31 -34.80
C LYS A 804 26.68 9.40 -35.48
N GLU A 805 26.07 8.48 -34.74
CA GLU A 805 25.24 7.41 -35.31
C GLU A 805 23.75 7.55 -34.96
N ARG A 806 23.35 8.62 -34.24
CA ARG A 806 21.96 8.98 -33.89
C ARG A 806 21.16 7.91 -33.12
N TYR A 807 21.83 7.03 -32.37
CA TYR A 807 21.18 6.08 -31.46
C TYR A 807 21.83 6.03 -30.07
N VAL A 808 21.08 5.53 -29.09
CA VAL A 808 21.58 5.23 -27.76
C VAL A 808 21.63 3.72 -27.52
N THR A 809 22.39 3.28 -26.51
CA THR A 809 22.46 1.84 -26.17
C THR A 809 22.03 1.57 -24.74
N VAL A 810 21.32 0.45 -24.54
CA VAL A 810 20.92 -0.06 -23.21
C VAL A 810 21.25 -1.54 -23.10
N LYS A 811 21.59 -2.02 -21.89
CA LYS A 811 21.73 -3.45 -21.64
C LYS A 811 20.36 -4.06 -21.37
N LYS A 812 19.95 -5.02 -22.19
CA LYS A 812 18.74 -5.82 -21.98
C LYS A 812 19.14 -7.23 -21.55
N SER A 813 18.52 -7.71 -20.49
CA SER A 813 18.76 -9.05 -19.95
C SER A 813 18.18 -10.11 -20.88
N LEU A 814 18.85 -11.27 -21.01
CA LEU A 814 18.48 -12.31 -21.98
C LEU A 814 17.03 -12.78 -21.78
N ASP A 815 16.58 -12.90 -20.53
CA ASP A 815 15.20 -13.24 -20.12
C ASP A 815 14.10 -12.30 -20.66
N LYS A 816 14.48 -11.20 -21.32
CA LYS A 816 13.58 -10.19 -21.89
C LYS A 816 13.81 -9.93 -23.38
N ILE A 817 14.76 -10.62 -24.03
CA ILE A 817 15.11 -10.40 -25.45
C ILE A 817 14.19 -11.18 -26.37
N LYS A 818 13.69 -10.53 -27.41
CA LYS A 818 12.87 -11.13 -28.47
C LYS A 818 13.64 -11.16 -29.78
N LEU A 819 13.16 -11.95 -30.74
CA LEU A 819 13.73 -12.01 -32.10
C LEU A 819 13.86 -10.61 -32.74
N SER A 820 12.86 -9.74 -32.57
CA SER A 820 12.89 -8.35 -33.05
C SER A 820 13.95 -7.46 -32.37
N ASP A 821 14.44 -7.84 -31.19
CA ASP A 821 15.53 -7.12 -30.54
C ASP A 821 16.90 -7.45 -31.14
N LEU A 822 17.04 -8.60 -31.80
CA LEU A 822 18.32 -9.10 -32.31
C LEU A 822 18.87 -8.22 -33.43
N GLU A 823 17.98 -7.72 -34.30
CA GLU A 823 18.31 -6.74 -35.37
C GLU A 823 18.90 -5.44 -34.81
N ASN A 824 18.55 -5.12 -33.56
CA ASN A 824 18.97 -3.91 -32.88
C ASN A 824 20.24 -4.13 -32.03
N ILE A 825 20.88 -5.30 -32.06
CA ILE A 825 22.16 -5.50 -31.37
C ILE A 825 23.26 -4.82 -32.23
N PRO A 826 24.12 -3.95 -31.64
CA PRO A 826 25.22 -3.36 -32.40
C PRO A 826 26.15 -4.44 -32.97
N CYS A 827 26.15 -4.58 -34.29
CA CYS A 827 26.96 -5.55 -35.03
C CYS A 827 28.39 -5.03 -35.22
N ASN A 828 29.13 -4.93 -34.13
CA ASN A 828 30.59 -4.83 -34.20
C ASN A 828 31.12 -6.13 -33.58
N GLU A 829 31.69 -6.99 -34.43
CA GLU A 829 32.40 -8.24 -34.10
C GLU A 829 31.61 -9.39 -33.41
N ASN A 830 30.27 -9.36 -33.37
CA ASN A 830 29.46 -10.32 -32.58
C ASN A 830 28.41 -11.13 -33.36
N CYS A 831 28.62 -11.40 -34.66
CA CYS A 831 27.69 -12.20 -35.49
C CYS A 831 27.36 -13.58 -34.89
N GLY A 832 28.34 -14.23 -34.25
CA GLY A 832 28.16 -15.51 -33.58
C GLY A 832 27.21 -15.46 -32.37
N ILE A 833 27.17 -14.34 -31.63
CA ILE A 833 26.25 -14.17 -30.50
C ILE A 833 24.82 -14.06 -31.02
N ILE A 834 24.59 -13.26 -32.06
CA ILE A 834 23.26 -13.09 -32.65
C ILE A 834 22.73 -14.43 -33.14
N ARG A 835 23.57 -15.24 -33.81
CA ARG A 835 23.19 -16.58 -34.27
C ARG A 835 22.75 -17.48 -33.12
N VAL A 836 23.58 -17.61 -32.07
CA VAL A 836 23.25 -18.46 -30.90
C VAL A 836 21.98 -18.00 -30.19
N LEU A 837 21.77 -16.68 -30.05
CA LEU A 837 20.56 -16.14 -29.45
C LEU A 837 19.33 -16.38 -30.34
N LYS A 838 19.47 -16.24 -31.67
CA LYS A 838 18.41 -16.48 -32.65
C LYS A 838 17.96 -17.94 -32.65
N GLU A 839 18.90 -18.88 -32.80
CA GLU A 839 18.63 -20.33 -32.78
C GLU A 839 17.92 -20.74 -31.49
N ARG A 840 18.39 -20.24 -30.33
CA ARG A 840 17.72 -20.48 -29.05
C ARG A 840 16.31 -19.88 -29.03
N LEU A 841 16.14 -18.63 -29.44
CA LEU A 841 14.81 -18.02 -29.42
C LEU A 841 13.84 -18.72 -30.36
N GLU A 842 14.27 -19.12 -31.56
CA GLU A 842 13.46 -19.89 -32.51
C GLU A 842 13.05 -21.25 -31.94
N LYS A 843 14.00 -21.99 -31.36
CA LYS A 843 13.74 -23.28 -30.69
C LYS A 843 12.66 -23.18 -29.61
N PHE A 844 12.60 -22.06 -28.90
CA PHE A 844 11.64 -21.83 -27.82
C PHE A 844 10.51 -20.86 -28.21
N LYS A 845 10.14 -20.81 -29.50
CA LYS A 845 9.00 -20.01 -30.02
C LYS A 845 9.02 -18.55 -29.54
N ASN A 846 10.21 -17.94 -29.52
CA ASN A 846 10.49 -16.57 -29.07
C ASN A 846 10.17 -16.30 -27.57
N ASP A 847 10.09 -17.34 -26.73
CA ASP A 847 10.01 -17.21 -25.27
C ASP A 847 11.42 -17.15 -24.64
N SER A 848 11.86 -15.92 -24.40
CA SER A 848 13.15 -15.57 -23.81
C SER A 848 13.44 -16.23 -22.46
N LEU A 849 12.41 -16.47 -21.62
CA LEU A 849 12.66 -17.09 -20.32
C LEU A 849 13.06 -18.54 -20.49
N LYS A 850 12.33 -19.27 -21.32
CA LYS A 850 12.62 -20.67 -21.61
C LYS A 850 13.92 -20.78 -22.40
N ALA A 851 14.07 -19.94 -23.43
CA ALA A 851 15.24 -19.90 -24.28
C ALA A 851 16.53 -19.70 -23.47
N PHE A 852 16.48 -18.98 -22.35
CA PHE A 852 17.66 -18.64 -21.56
C PHE A 852 17.57 -19.10 -20.10
N ALA A 853 16.75 -20.12 -19.81
CA ALA A 853 16.73 -20.79 -18.52
C ALA A 853 18.08 -21.48 -18.26
N ASP A 854 18.56 -22.22 -19.25
CA ASP A 854 19.93 -22.73 -19.25
C ASP A 854 20.93 -21.62 -19.62
N PRO A 855 22.09 -21.55 -18.96
CA PRO A 855 23.13 -20.58 -19.31
C PRO A 855 23.54 -20.66 -20.79
N VAL A 856 23.64 -19.50 -21.44
CA VAL A 856 24.22 -19.37 -22.78
C VAL A 856 25.64 -18.86 -22.65
N HIS A 857 26.57 -19.47 -23.39
CA HIS A 857 27.98 -19.11 -23.39
C HIS A 857 28.36 -18.37 -24.67
N MET A 858 29.38 -17.51 -24.57
CA MET A 858 29.95 -16.85 -25.73
C MET A 858 30.59 -17.89 -26.67
N PRO A 859 30.36 -17.79 -28.00
CA PRO A 859 31.02 -18.66 -28.96
C PRO A 859 32.53 -18.50 -28.87
N THR A 860 33.26 -19.61 -28.81
CA THR A 860 34.73 -19.64 -28.79
C THR A 860 35.24 -20.32 -30.07
N LYS A 861 36.46 -19.98 -30.49
CA LYS A 861 37.14 -20.66 -31.62
C LYS A 861 37.61 -22.08 -31.27
N CYS A 862 37.54 -22.48 -30.00
CA CYS A 862 38.00 -23.78 -29.50
C CYS A 862 36.80 -24.65 -29.05
N PRO A 863 36.55 -25.81 -29.69
CA PRO A 863 35.37 -26.65 -29.42
C PRO A 863 35.20 -27.08 -27.96
N ASN A 864 36.32 -27.30 -27.25
CA ASN A 864 36.32 -27.87 -25.89
C ASN A 864 36.31 -26.81 -24.77
N LYS A 865 36.26 -25.51 -25.09
CA LYS A 865 36.32 -24.44 -24.08
C LYS A 865 35.06 -23.58 -24.12
N LYS A 866 34.21 -23.69 -23.09
CA LYS A 866 33.02 -22.85 -22.95
C LYS A 866 33.44 -21.39 -22.69
N GLY A 867 32.95 -20.47 -23.50
CA GLY A 867 33.16 -19.04 -23.30
C GLY A 867 32.42 -18.50 -22.06
N PRO A 868 32.60 -17.21 -21.72
CA PRO A 868 31.88 -16.58 -20.61
C PRO A 868 30.35 -16.67 -20.79
N VAL A 869 29.61 -16.80 -19.68
CA VAL A 869 28.14 -16.80 -19.70
C VAL A 869 27.61 -15.42 -20.11
N ILE A 870 26.77 -15.40 -21.14
CA ILE A 870 26.03 -14.22 -21.59
C ILE A 870 24.77 -14.11 -20.73
N ARG A 871 24.59 -12.97 -20.04
CA ARG A 871 23.38 -12.69 -19.23
C ARG A 871 22.56 -11.52 -19.77
N SER A 872 23.18 -10.66 -20.58
CA SER A 872 22.56 -9.48 -21.17
C SER A 872 23.34 -9.04 -22.40
N VAL A 873 22.67 -8.44 -23.37
CA VAL A 873 23.31 -7.81 -24.54
C VAL A 873 22.97 -6.33 -24.61
N LYS A 874 23.78 -5.56 -25.36
CA LYS A 874 23.47 -4.15 -25.65
C LYS A 874 22.53 -4.09 -26.85
N ILE A 875 21.53 -3.21 -26.77
CA ILE A 875 20.55 -2.97 -27.83
C ILE A 875 20.59 -1.48 -28.20
N LYS A 876 20.50 -1.20 -29.51
CA LYS A 876 20.34 0.11 -30.13
C LYS A 876 18.90 0.59 -29.97
N GLU A 877 18.72 1.82 -29.52
CA GLU A 877 17.44 2.51 -29.54
C GLU A 877 17.62 3.86 -30.26
N SER A 878 17.01 3.99 -31.43
CA SER A 878 17.07 5.20 -32.27
C SER A 878 16.07 6.26 -31.80
N ASN A 879 16.31 7.53 -32.16
CA ASN A 879 15.38 8.66 -31.93
C ASN A 879 15.01 8.93 -30.46
N LYS A 880 15.80 8.41 -29.50
CA LYS A 880 15.61 8.72 -28.08
C LYS A 880 16.11 10.12 -27.76
N THR A 881 15.24 10.93 -27.19
CA THR A 881 15.57 12.25 -26.64
C THR A 881 15.33 12.26 -25.13
N GLY A 882 16.07 13.09 -24.40
CA GLY A 882 16.06 13.03 -22.95
C GLY A 882 16.91 14.09 -22.29
N ILE A 883 17.17 13.88 -21.01
CA ILE A 883 18.07 14.70 -20.21
C ILE A 883 19.35 13.93 -19.89
N GLU A 884 20.47 14.64 -19.79
CA GLU A 884 21.73 14.02 -19.43
C GLU A 884 21.81 13.75 -17.93
N VAL A 885 22.09 12.50 -17.57
CA VAL A 885 22.22 12.05 -16.18
C VAL A 885 23.35 11.03 -16.08
N ARG A 886 24.29 11.26 -15.15
CA ARG A 886 25.42 10.33 -14.89
C ARG A 886 26.23 9.98 -16.15
N LYS A 887 26.52 10.96 -17.02
CA LYS A 887 27.18 10.80 -18.32
C LYS A 887 26.41 9.95 -19.35
N GLY A 888 25.16 9.56 -19.06
CA GLY A 888 24.24 8.93 -20.00
C GLY A 888 23.04 9.82 -20.32
N LEU A 889 22.08 9.27 -21.05
CA LEU A 889 20.81 9.91 -21.42
C LEU A 889 19.66 9.20 -20.70
N ALA A 890 18.72 9.94 -20.14
CA ALA A 890 17.48 9.39 -19.59
C ALA A 890 16.28 10.09 -20.22
N GLU A 891 15.26 9.34 -20.62
CA GLU A 891 14.02 9.92 -21.15
C GLU A 891 13.39 10.90 -20.16
N ARG A 892 12.79 11.97 -20.66
CA ARG A 892 12.07 12.94 -19.84
C ARG A 892 10.92 12.27 -19.08
N GLY A 893 10.65 12.78 -17.89
CA GLY A 893 9.62 12.26 -17.00
C GLY A 893 8.25 12.82 -17.34
N GLU A 894 7.59 13.41 -16.35
CA GLU A 894 6.24 13.95 -16.53
C GLU A 894 6.26 15.30 -17.26
N MET A 895 5.41 15.43 -18.29
CA MET A 895 5.08 16.72 -18.89
C MET A 895 4.11 17.44 -17.96
N VAL A 896 4.45 18.66 -17.56
CA VAL A 896 3.68 19.48 -16.62
C VAL A 896 2.59 20.24 -17.37
N ARG A 897 2.97 20.94 -18.43
CA ARG A 897 2.08 21.77 -19.25
C ARG A 897 2.64 21.97 -20.65
N VAL A 898 1.83 22.56 -21.51
CA VAL A 898 2.21 23.01 -22.86
C VAL A 898 1.87 24.48 -22.99
N ASP A 899 2.86 25.31 -23.27
CA ASP A 899 2.64 26.72 -23.57
C ASP A 899 2.26 26.86 -25.06
N VAL A 900 1.17 27.58 -25.34
CA VAL A 900 0.63 27.77 -26.69
C VAL A 900 0.96 29.18 -27.17
N PHE A 901 1.57 29.25 -28.35
CA PHE A 901 1.90 30.50 -29.05
C PHE A 901 1.18 30.55 -30.39
N ILE A 902 0.98 31.77 -30.91
CA ILE A 902 0.47 32.00 -32.25
C ILE A 902 1.42 32.90 -33.04
N LYS A 903 1.59 32.58 -34.33
CA LYS A 903 2.23 33.45 -35.33
C LYS A 903 1.62 33.11 -36.69
N ASP A 904 1.33 34.10 -37.52
CA ASP A 904 0.75 33.92 -38.87
C ASP A 904 -0.48 33.00 -38.88
N LYS A 905 -1.38 33.19 -37.90
CA LYS A 905 -2.60 32.36 -37.67
C LYS A 905 -2.34 30.86 -37.44
N LYS A 906 -1.10 30.45 -37.13
CA LYS A 906 -0.72 29.07 -36.80
C LYS A 906 -0.36 28.95 -35.33
N TYR A 907 -0.79 27.85 -34.70
CA TYR A 907 -0.48 27.57 -33.29
C TYR A 907 0.79 26.72 -33.14
N TYR A 908 1.61 27.10 -32.16
CA TYR A 908 2.89 26.49 -31.84
C TYR A 908 2.88 26.02 -30.39
N LEU A 909 3.35 24.79 -30.17
CA LEU A 909 3.27 24.11 -28.88
C LEU A 909 4.66 23.94 -28.27
N VAL A 910 4.87 24.49 -27.08
CA VAL A 910 6.11 24.38 -26.32
C VAL A 910 5.88 23.49 -25.09
N PRO A 911 6.31 22.22 -25.09
CA PRO A 911 6.10 21.32 -23.97
C PRO A 911 7.08 21.60 -22.83
N ILE A 912 6.57 21.65 -21.60
CA ILE A 912 7.35 21.89 -20.38
C ILE A 912 7.29 20.67 -19.49
N TYR A 913 8.44 20.15 -19.10
CA TYR A 913 8.62 18.96 -18.27
C TYR A 913 9.06 19.33 -16.86
N VAL A 914 8.88 18.40 -15.91
CA VAL A 914 9.36 18.57 -14.52
C VAL A 914 10.87 18.88 -14.47
N SER A 915 11.65 18.29 -15.37
CA SER A 915 13.10 18.54 -15.47
C SER A 915 13.46 19.98 -15.82
N ASP A 916 12.60 20.68 -16.57
CA ASP A 916 12.88 22.03 -17.08
C ASP A 916 12.80 23.08 -15.97
N PHE A 917 12.00 22.82 -14.93
CA PHE A 917 11.93 23.65 -13.73
C PHE A 917 13.24 23.70 -12.94
N LYS A 918 14.25 22.89 -13.26
CA LYS A 918 15.59 23.03 -12.68
C LYS A 918 16.33 24.26 -13.24
N ASN A 919 16.01 24.69 -14.46
CA ASN A 919 16.68 25.79 -15.13
C ASN A 919 16.08 27.13 -14.70
N LYS A 920 16.85 28.22 -14.80
CA LYS A 920 16.34 29.57 -14.53
C LYS A 920 15.24 29.95 -15.53
N ASP A 921 15.48 29.66 -16.81
CA ASP A 921 14.58 29.95 -17.91
C ASP A 921 13.82 28.69 -18.39
N LEU A 922 12.57 28.88 -18.79
CA LEU A 922 11.76 27.83 -19.39
C LEU A 922 12.11 27.62 -20.87
N PRO A 923 11.86 26.41 -21.42
CA PRO A 923 12.11 26.14 -22.83
C PRO A 923 11.35 27.11 -23.75
N ASN A 924 11.99 27.52 -24.85
CA ASN A 924 11.43 28.38 -25.91
C ASN A 924 11.50 27.71 -27.29
N LYS A 925 11.37 26.38 -27.33
CA LYS A 925 11.37 25.63 -28.59
C LYS A 925 10.03 24.92 -28.79
N ALA A 926 9.35 25.26 -29.87
CA ALA A 926 8.10 24.63 -30.26
C ALA A 926 8.33 23.39 -31.11
N ILE A 927 7.46 22.38 -30.92
CA ILE A 927 7.59 21.08 -31.56
C ILE A 927 7.62 21.22 -33.09
N ALA A 928 8.64 20.61 -33.70
CA ALA A 928 8.69 20.30 -35.12
C ALA A 928 8.49 18.79 -35.30
N ALA A 929 7.49 18.42 -36.10
CA ALA A 929 7.11 17.02 -36.29
C ALA A 929 8.28 16.21 -36.87
N LEU A 930 8.53 15.04 -36.26
CA LEU A 930 9.56 14.05 -36.62
C LEU A 930 10.99 14.58 -36.59
N LYS A 931 11.24 15.74 -35.95
CA LYS A 931 12.57 16.34 -35.79
C LYS A 931 13.11 16.20 -34.37
N LEU A 932 14.43 16.24 -34.24
CA LEU A 932 15.10 16.27 -32.94
C LEU A 932 14.87 17.61 -32.22
N GLU A 933 14.98 17.61 -30.89
CA GLU A 933 14.68 18.81 -30.05
C GLU A 933 15.62 19.99 -30.33
N ASN A 934 16.85 19.74 -30.80
CA ASN A 934 17.75 20.80 -31.24
C ASN A 934 17.26 21.51 -32.52
N GLU A 935 16.55 20.79 -33.40
CA GLU A 935 15.97 21.24 -34.67
C GLU A 935 14.54 21.80 -34.53
N TRP A 936 14.02 21.89 -33.29
CA TRP A 936 12.72 22.49 -33.01
C TRP A 936 12.71 24.00 -33.26
N ILE A 937 11.52 24.55 -33.52
CA ILE A 937 11.33 25.94 -33.90
C ILE A 937 11.58 26.84 -32.69
N MET A 938 12.52 27.78 -32.81
CA MET A 938 12.77 28.77 -31.76
C MET A 938 11.60 29.77 -31.68
N ILE A 939 11.11 30.00 -30.48
CA ILE A 939 10.09 31.01 -30.17
C ILE A 939 10.79 32.29 -29.72
N ASP A 940 10.73 33.30 -30.57
CA ASP A 940 11.23 34.66 -30.32
C ASP A 940 10.09 35.64 -29.99
N LYS A 941 10.38 36.95 -29.97
CA LYS A 941 9.41 38.01 -29.66
C LYS A 941 8.30 38.17 -30.70
N THR A 942 8.45 37.62 -31.91
CA THR A 942 7.43 37.69 -32.98
C THR A 942 6.25 36.74 -32.74
N TYR A 943 6.40 35.80 -31.81
CA TYR A 943 5.34 34.89 -31.41
C TYR A 943 4.54 35.45 -30.24
N SER A 944 3.22 35.51 -30.39
CA SER A 944 2.33 35.93 -29.32
C SER A 944 1.94 34.75 -28.44
N PHE A 945 2.21 34.83 -27.14
CA PHE A 945 1.72 33.84 -26.16
C PHE A 945 0.19 33.92 -26.04
N LYS A 946 -0.48 32.77 -25.96
CA LYS A 946 -1.93 32.69 -25.76
C LYS A 946 -2.30 32.22 -24.36
N PHE A 947 -1.90 31.01 -24.00
CA PHE A 947 -2.20 30.40 -22.71
C PHE A 947 -1.33 29.17 -22.47
N SER A 948 -1.34 28.66 -21.23
CA SER A 948 -0.71 27.40 -20.86
C SER A 948 -1.76 26.31 -20.65
N LEU A 949 -1.56 25.14 -21.26
CA LEU A 949 -2.44 23.98 -21.12
C LEU A 949 -1.86 22.96 -20.16
N PHE A 950 -2.59 22.69 -19.09
CA PHE A 950 -2.36 21.59 -18.19
C PHE A 950 -3.35 20.46 -18.47
N LYS A 951 -3.00 19.27 -18.01
CA LYS A 951 -3.87 18.10 -18.12
C LYS A 951 -5.23 18.36 -17.46
N ASP A 952 -6.29 18.01 -18.19
CA ASP A 952 -7.69 18.24 -17.85
C ASP A 952 -8.11 19.73 -17.82
N ASP A 953 -7.37 20.63 -18.49
CA ASP A 953 -7.89 21.97 -18.83
C ASP A 953 -8.93 21.87 -19.95
N LEU A 954 -10.00 22.66 -19.87
CA LEU A 954 -11.05 22.66 -20.89
C LEU A 954 -10.62 23.49 -22.09
N ILE A 955 -10.74 22.91 -23.29
CA ILE A 955 -10.35 23.57 -24.54
C ILE A 955 -11.42 23.39 -25.61
N LYS A 956 -11.57 24.41 -26.44
CA LYS A 956 -12.39 24.39 -27.66
C LYS A 956 -11.49 24.64 -28.85
N ILE A 957 -11.55 23.75 -29.83
CA ILE A 957 -10.76 23.86 -31.06
C ILE A 957 -11.66 23.77 -32.29
N LYS A 958 -11.35 24.54 -33.32
CA LYS A 958 -12.06 24.52 -34.59
C LYS A 958 -11.10 24.13 -35.72
N LYS A 959 -11.44 23.07 -36.44
CA LYS A 959 -10.84 22.70 -37.73
C LYS A 959 -11.75 23.16 -38.87
N LYS A 960 -11.34 22.94 -40.12
CA LYS A 960 -12.13 23.34 -41.30
C LYS A 960 -13.56 22.76 -41.32
N LYS A 961 -13.75 21.51 -40.88
CA LYS A 961 -15.04 20.79 -40.96
C LYS A 961 -15.64 20.39 -39.61
N GLU A 962 -14.90 20.57 -38.51
CA GLU A 962 -15.29 20.06 -37.20
C GLU A 962 -14.89 21.01 -36.09
N GLU A 963 -15.69 21.03 -35.03
CA GLU A 963 -15.42 21.75 -33.80
C GLU A 963 -15.42 20.74 -32.66
N ILE A 964 -14.33 20.71 -31.89
CA ILE A 964 -14.14 19.76 -30.78
C ILE A 964 -14.08 20.55 -29.49
N PHE A 965 -14.89 20.15 -28.52
CA PHE A 965 -14.96 20.79 -27.20
C PHE A 965 -14.80 19.75 -26.09
N GLY A 966 -13.67 19.79 -25.38
CA GLY A 966 -13.33 18.75 -24.42
C GLY A 966 -12.08 19.07 -23.59
N TYR A 967 -11.64 18.10 -22.81
CA TYR A 967 -10.56 18.28 -21.85
C TYR A 967 -9.20 17.88 -22.43
N PHE A 968 -8.20 18.75 -22.29
CA PHE A 968 -6.84 18.49 -22.78
C PHE A 968 -6.22 17.24 -22.12
N GLY A 969 -5.95 16.23 -22.94
CA GLY A 969 -5.35 14.96 -22.52
C GLY A 969 -3.82 14.95 -22.56
N GLY A 970 -3.21 15.73 -23.46
CA GLY A 970 -1.76 15.86 -23.63
C GLY A 970 -1.34 16.20 -25.06
N VAL A 971 -0.03 16.25 -25.29
CA VAL A 971 0.56 16.43 -26.63
C VAL A 971 1.55 15.32 -26.91
N HIS A 972 1.51 14.79 -28.13
CA HIS A 972 2.51 13.86 -28.61
C HIS A 972 3.77 14.60 -29.05
N ARG A 973 4.88 14.41 -28.31
CA ARG A 973 6.14 15.14 -28.51
C ARG A 973 6.67 15.05 -29.94
N SER A 974 6.61 13.88 -30.57
CA SER A 974 7.24 13.66 -31.88
C SER A 974 6.42 14.25 -33.02
N THR A 975 5.11 14.46 -32.86
CA THR A 975 4.22 14.90 -33.96
C THR A 975 3.61 16.28 -33.70
N GLY A 976 3.60 16.75 -32.45
CA GLY A 976 2.92 17.98 -32.06
C GLY A 976 1.40 17.88 -32.07
N THR A 977 0.86 16.66 -32.09
CA THR A 977 -0.59 16.41 -32.10
C THR A 977 -1.17 16.46 -30.68
N ILE A 978 -2.37 17.01 -30.56
CA ILE A 978 -3.10 17.17 -29.31
C ILE A 978 -4.03 15.96 -29.13
N LYS A 979 -4.15 15.51 -27.88
CA LYS A 979 -5.15 14.55 -27.41
C LYS A 979 -6.20 15.28 -26.60
N ILE A 980 -7.49 15.07 -26.89
CA ILE A 980 -8.63 15.65 -26.20
C ILE A 980 -9.52 14.53 -25.68
N LYS A 981 -9.99 14.66 -24.45
CA LYS A 981 -10.94 13.73 -23.84
C LYS A 981 -12.34 14.29 -23.96
N SER A 982 -13.29 13.40 -24.23
CA SER A 982 -14.71 13.75 -24.20
C SER A 982 -15.12 14.28 -22.83
N ARG A 983 -16.07 15.21 -22.85
CA ARG A 983 -16.70 15.78 -21.66
C ARG A 983 -17.70 14.84 -21.01
N HIS A 984 -18.23 13.88 -21.77
CA HIS A 984 -19.37 13.04 -21.34
C HIS A 984 -19.02 11.56 -21.28
N LYS A 985 -18.24 11.07 -22.25
CA LYS A 985 -17.95 9.65 -22.41
C LYS A 985 -16.53 9.31 -21.95
N PRO A 986 -16.35 8.41 -20.97
CA PRO A 986 -15.02 8.11 -20.40
C PRO A 986 -14.02 7.51 -21.40
N LYS A 987 -14.51 6.71 -22.36
CA LYS A 987 -13.70 5.95 -23.34
C LYS A 987 -13.41 6.75 -24.62
N GLU A 988 -14.13 7.84 -24.88
CA GLU A 988 -14.03 8.64 -26.10
C GLU A 988 -12.88 9.66 -26.00
N ILE A 989 -11.95 9.55 -26.95
CA ILE A 989 -10.73 10.36 -27.00
C ILE A 989 -10.46 10.74 -28.45
N ASP A 990 -10.39 12.03 -28.72
CA ASP A 990 -9.89 12.55 -29.99
C ASP A 990 -8.36 12.64 -29.94
N GLU A 991 -7.70 11.97 -30.87
CA GLU A 991 -6.24 11.97 -31.00
C GLU A 991 -5.81 12.45 -32.40
N GLY A 992 -4.50 12.68 -32.58
CA GLY A 992 -3.95 13.05 -33.90
C GLY A 992 -4.27 14.49 -34.34
N ILE A 993 -4.74 15.36 -33.44
CA ILE A 993 -5.15 16.72 -33.80
C ILE A 993 -3.93 17.65 -33.98
N GLY A 994 -3.61 18.01 -35.22
CA GLY A 994 -2.49 18.91 -35.54
C GLY A 994 -2.78 20.38 -35.16
N SER A 995 -1.97 20.96 -34.29
CA SER A 995 -2.11 22.34 -33.81
C SER A 995 -1.96 23.41 -34.89
N ARG A 996 -1.11 23.18 -35.90
CA ARG A 996 -0.84 24.15 -36.96
C ARG A 996 -1.98 24.37 -37.95
N CYS A 997 -2.95 23.45 -37.99
CA CYS A 997 -4.08 23.49 -38.94
C CYS A 997 -5.39 23.97 -38.28
N LEU A 998 -5.34 24.40 -37.02
CA LEU A 998 -6.51 24.88 -36.29
C LEU A 998 -6.86 26.30 -36.73
N LEU A 999 -8.15 26.54 -36.99
CA LEU A 999 -8.70 27.85 -37.28
C LEU A 999 -8.91 28.66 -35.99
N ASP A 1000 -9.32 27.99 -34.92
CA ASP A 1000 -9.55 28.58 -33.60
C ASP A 1000 -9.06 27.63 -32.48
N PHE A 1001 -8.49 28.20 -31.43
CA PHE A 1001 -8.01 27.46 -30.26
C PHE A 1001 -8.16 28.30 -28.99
N ARG A 1002 -9.16 27.92 -28.17
CA ARG A 1002 -9.52 28.63 -26.94
C ARG A 1002 -9.41 27.74 -25.72
N LYS A 1003 -9.09 28.35 -24.59
CA LYS A 1003 -9.02 27.74 -23.25
C LYS A 1003 -10.15 28.26 -22.37
N PHE A 1004 -10.70 27.39 -21.54
CA PHE A 1004 -11.77 27.70 -20.62
C PHE A 1004 -11.39 27.24 -19.20
N GLN A 1005 -11.92 27.95 -18.20
CA GLN A 1005 -11.88 27.55 -16.81
C GLN A 1005 -13.22 26.96 -16.41
N VAL A 1006 -13.21 25.84 -15.69
CA VAL A 1006 -14.42 25.17 -15.19
C VAL A 1006 -14.43 25.21 -13.67
N ASP A 1007 -15.54 25.64 -13.08
CA ASP A 1007 -15.76 25.59 -11.64
C ASP A 1007 -16.11 24.17 -11.16
N VAL A 1008 -16.36 24.03 -9.86
CA VAL A 1008 -16.64 22.72 -9.25
C VAL A 1008 -18.00 22.14 -9.66
N LEU A 1009 -18.96 22.98 -10.02
CA LEU A 1009 -20.32 22.59 -10.40
C LEU A 1009 -20.46 22.34 -11.92
N GLY A 1010 -19.45 22.68 -12.71
CA GLY A 1010 -19.44 22.52 -14.17
C GLY A 1010 -19.72 23.79 -14.96
N ASN A 1011 -19.86 24.94 -14.29
CA ASN A 1011 -19.97 26.22 -15.02
C ASN A 1011 -18.60 26.58 -15.58
N TYR A 1012 -18.54 27.06 -16.82
CA TYR A 1012 -17.28 27.38 -17.49
C TYR A 1012 -17.26 28.81 -18.01
N THR A 1013 -16.05 29.38 -18.07
CA THR A 1013 -15.78 30.74 -18.55
C THR A 1013 -14.56 30.74 -19.46
N GLU A 1014 -14.58 31.55 -20.53
CA GLU A 1014 -13.45 31.64 -21.46
C GLU A 1014 -12.28 32.40 -20.83
N VAL A 1015 -11.07 31.87 -20.97
CA VAL A 1015 -9.84 32.52 -20.54
C VAL A 1015 -9.37 33.45 -21.65
N LYS A 1016 -9.69 34.75 -21.54
CA LYS A 1016 -9.35 35.75 -22.57
C LYS A 1016 -7.87 36.15 -22.57
N HIS A 1017 -7.26 36.29 -21.39
CA HIS A 1017 -5.89 36.75 -21.22
C HIS A 1017 -5.15 35.92 -20.17
N GLU A 1018 -3.95 35.45 -20.49
CA GLU A 1018 -3.06 34.75 -19.56
C GLU A 1018 -1.63 35.25 -19.77
N LYS A 1019 -0.90 35.49 -18.68
CA LYS A 1019 0.53 35.80 -18.74
C LYS A 1019 1.33 34.51 -18.70
N ARG A 1020 2.37 34.40 -19.54
CA ARG A 1020 3.23 33.23 -19.54
C ARG A 1020 3.95 33.09 -18.20
N MET A 1021 3.68 32.00 -17.49
CA MET A 1021 4.23 31.78 -16.15
C MET A 1021 5.73 31.44 -16.19
N PRO A 1022 6.59 32.05 -15.36
CA PRO A 1022 8.00 31.70 -15.27
C PRO A 1022 8.23 30.31 -14.65
N ALA A 1023 9.49 29.82 -14.68
CA ALA A 1023 9.88 28.58 -14.01
C ALA A 1023 9.66 28.65 -12.49
N TYR A 1024 9.96 29.81 -11.91
CA TYR A 1024 9.81 30.08 -10.48
C TYR A 1024 8.91 31.29 -10.27
N ILE A 1025 7.87 31.14 -9.46
CA ILE A 1025 7.08 32.25 -8.94
C ILE A 1025 7.75 32.64 -7.62
N THR A 1026 8.28 33.86 -7.52
CA THR A 1026 8.85 34.30 -6.24
C THR A 1026 7.72 34.47 -5.22
N ARG A 1027 8.02 34.37 -3.92
CA ARG A 1027 6.99 34.59 -2.88
C ARG A 1027 6.35 35.99 -2.95
N LYS A 1028 7.02 36.97 -3.58
CA LYS A 1028 6.49 38.32 -3.82
C LYS A 1028 5.35 38.33 -4.85
N ASP A 1029 5.41 37.49 -5.89
CA ASP A 1029 4.42 37.45 -6.97
C ASP A 1029 3.09 36.78 -6.59
N LYS A 1030 2.98 36.21 -5.38
CA LYS A 1030 1.76 35.55 -4.87
C LYS A 1030 0.75 36.51 -4.20
N LYS A 1031 1.08 37.80 -4.11
CA LYS A 1031 0.21 38.82 -3.48
C LYS A 1031 -0.73 39.54 -4.48
N HIS A 1032 -0.81 39.10 -5.73
CA HIS A 1032 -1.75 39.63 -6.73
C HIS A 1032 -2.67 38.55 -7.26
#